data_AF-A0A914FTY9-F1
#
_entry.id   AF-A0A914FTY9-F1
#
_cell.length_a   1.000
_cell.length_b   1.000
_cell.length_c   1.000
_cell.angle_alpha   90.00
_cell.angle_beta   90.00
_cell.angle_gamma   90.00
#
_symmetry.space_group_name_H-M   'P 1'
#
loop_
_entity.id
_entity.type
_entity.pdbx_description
1 polymer ?
#
loop_
_entity_poly.entity_id
_entity_poly.type
_entity_poly.pdbx_seq_one_letter_code
_entity_poly.pdbx_strand_id
1 'polypeptide(L)'
;MLHSDKALLALLLLRIYLKCHTNDTTYEAKFDHLLLRSELFMSEASKTLHEAAKRNPIPPLTDDQVVSLMQLSRLPELKEIVKKIQTVSDLSSWMNSDNPEHEVPDVATYEGNPSATSRALNDLLVIHALRPDRLVAAAHLVISSTFGLEFMQQDKVTNLHEIIESEVNGRTPVLLCSATGFDASGKIEDLAVELNREVTSIAIGSSEGFQQAEKALESSSKSGRWVLLKNVHLAPSWLTQIEKRLHIIRPHPQFRLIFTAEIHPKLPISVIQASRVVVFEPATGLKANMLRSLSSIPPSRITKAPVERARLYFLVCWFHALVQERLRYRPLGWAHSYEFSDADLRMACDTLDIAVDSVALGRNNVSPDKLPWKALRTLFSQCIYGGKIDNKFDQTLLDCFLQKLFTPKAFEDDFVLINNVDGKSSPLCIPEAHSRDQLLQWISHIKHLQMPNWIGLPNNAEKVLLTVRGQELIRNMLKMSDDELAYNDASEKEQKAPSWMIVLAETASRWLSALPKNVTKLKRTKDNIKDPLFRFFEREINLGLKLLSDIRSDLTDILSVCRGESKQNNHIRSLTSSLNKGQVPPTWNRYTIPVSITAMEWMNDFVERVNQLVRLSNSPSLRDEQIWLGGMFSPEAYITATRQMIAQTNGWSLEQLHMHIRVGSSAQADAFTINGLRVIGAECRQSNKIHLIDEVQSDVQLLNFSWTLEPSPSESVSLPVYLYTNRSNLLFTFDFIPENFEKSLLYERGVALACNSFLS
;
A
#
# COMPACT_ATOMS: atom_id res chain seq x y z
N MET A 1 -15.12 -12.84 -2.35
CA MET A 1 -14.49 -11.57 -2.82
C MET A 1 -13.59 -11.06 -1.70
N LEU A 2 -12.46 -10.42 -2.01
CA LEU A 2 -11.63 -9.75 -1.01
C LEU A 2 -12.40 -8.61 -0.33
N HIS A 3 -12.13 -8.34 0.94
CA HIS A 3 -12.83 -7.33 1.72
C HIS A 3 -12.71 -5.93 1.11
N SER A 4 -11.53 -5.57 0.57
CA SER A 4 -11.27 -4.28 -0.08
C SER A 4 -12.17 -4.01 -1.29
N ASP A 5 -12.57 -5.07 -2.01
CA ASP A 5 -13.24 -4.93 -3.30
C ASP A 5 -14.76 -4.95 -3.17
N LYS A 6 -15.29 -5.30 -1.98
CA LYS A 6 -16.74 -5.36 -1.74
C LYS A 6 -17.39 -3.98 -1.91
N ALA A 7 -16.76 -2.94 -1.34
CA ALA A 7 -17.25 -1.57 -1.46
C ALA A 7 -17.20 -1.08 -2.93
N LEU A 8 -16.16 -1.45 -3.68
CA LEU A 8 -16.03 -1.15 -5.10
C LEU A 8 -17.20 -1.75 -5.90
N LEU A 9 -17.46 -3.06 -5.78
CA LEU A 9 -18.57 -3.69 -6.49
C LEU A 9 -19.92 -3.08 -6.09
N ALA A 10 -20.14 -2.83 -4.80
CA ALA A 10 -21.38 -2.24 -4.31
C ALA A 10 -21.63 -0.83 -4.87
N LEU A 11 -20.58 -0.01 -5.01
CA LEU A 11 -20.69 1.29 -5.66
C LEU A 11 -20.96 1.19 -7.17
N LEU A 12 -20.39 0.20 -7.86
CA LEU A 12 -20.70 -0.06 -9.27
C LEU A 12 -22.16 -0.47 -9.45
N LEU A 13 -22.67 -1.37 -8.60
CA LEU A 13 -24.09 -1.76 -8.58
C LEU A 13 -25.00 -0.56 -8.26
N LEU A 14 -24.58 0.31 -7.34
CA LEU A 14 -25.29 1.56 -7.03
C LEU A 14 -25.38 2.45 -8.26
N ARG A 15 -24.28 2.64 -8.99
CA ARG A 15 -24.26 3.45 -10.22
C ARG A 15 -25.20 2.88 -11.29
N ILE A 16 -25.18 1.57 -11.51
CA ILE A 16 -26.10 0.87 -12.43
C ILE A 16 -27.56 1.10 -11.99
N TYR A 17 -27.84 0.90 -10.70
CA TYR A 17 -29.18 1.08 -10.15
C TYR A 17 -29.70 2.50 -10.40
N LEU A 18 -28.89 3.53 -10.10
CA LEU A 18 -29.25 4.93 -10.31
C LEU A 18 -29.49 5.24 -11.80
N LYS A 19 -28.64 4.74 -12.71
CA LYS A 19 -28.80 4.94 -14.16
C LYS A 19 -30.11 4.33 -14.69
N CYS A 20 -30.52 3.18 -14.16
CA CYS A 20 -31.75 2.52 -14.61
C CYS A 20 -33.04 3.08 -13.99
N HIS A 21 -32.96 3.60 -12.76
CA HIS A 21 -34.16 3.98 -11.98
C HIS A 21 -34.36 5.49 -11.84
N THR A 22 -33.35 6.30 -12.18
CA THR A 22 -33.42 7.76 -12.14
C THR A 22 -33.04 8.33 -13.51
N ASN A 23 -33.91 9.16 -14.09
CA ASN A 23 -33.57 9.97 -15.29
C ASN A 23 -32.71 11.20 -14.92
N ASP A 24 -32.10 11.18 -13.75
CA ASP A 24 -31.40 12.31 -13.17
C ASP A 24 -29.92 12.26 -13.57
N THR A 25 -29.56 13.10 -14.56
CA THR A 25 -28.20 13.21 -15.08
C THR A 25 -27.20 13.79 -14.05
N THR A 26 -27.67 14.30 -12.91
CA THR A 26 -26.78 14.86 -11.87
C THR A 26 -25.94 13.78 -11.18
N TYR A 27 -26.42 12.54 -11.07
CA TYR A 27 -25.65 11.45 -10.48
C TYR A 27 -24.42 11.09 -11.31
N GLU A 28 -24.54 11.07 -12.64
CA GLU A 28 -23.43 10.74 -13.53
C GLU A 28 -22.32 11.80 -13.42
N ALA A 29 -22.68 13.09 -13.36
CA ALA A 29 -21.73 14.17 -13.14
C ALA A 29 -21.01 14.07 -11.78
N LYS A 30 -21.71 13.62 -10.73
CA LYS A 30 -21.11 13.37 -9.40
C LYS A 30 -20.13 12.19 -9.42
N PHE A 31 -20.47 11.09 -10.11
CA PHE A 31 -19.56 9.96 -10.28
C PHE A 31 -18.34 10.31 -11.15
N ASP A 32 -18.52 11.08 -12.23
CA ASP A 32 -17.42 11.56 -13.06
C ASP A 32 -16.48 12.51 -12.27
N HIS A 33 -17.02 13.32 -11.36
CA HIS A 33 -16.21 14.12 -10.43
C HIS A 33 -15.44 13.24 -9.46
N LEU A 34 -16.11 12.28 -8.80
CA LEU A 34 -15.49 11.31 -7.88
C LEU A 34 -14.35 10.52 -8.54
N LEU A 35 -14.54 10.11 -9.80
CA LEU A 35 -13.56 9.38 -10.59
C LEU A 35 -12.39 10.23 -11.09
N LEU A 36 -12.33 11.51 -10.69
CA LEU A 36 -11.31 12.46 -11.10
C LEU A 36 -11.20 12.60 -12.63
N ARG A 37 -12.26 12.24 -13.38
CA ARG A 37 -12.35 12.49 -14.82
C ARG A 37 -12.31 13.98 -15.10
N SER A 38 -12.70 14.83 -14.15
CA SER A 38 -12.54 16.28 -14.25
C SER A 38 -11.11 16.79 -13.96
N GLU A 39 -10.29 16.03 -13.21
CA GLU A 39 -8.88 16.37 -12.93
C GLU A 39 -7.93 15.96 -14.06
N LEU A 40 -8.33 14.96 -14.88
CA LEU A 40 -7.70 14.52 -16.14
C LEU A 40 -7.38 15.66 -17.13
N PHE A 41 -7.75 16.90 -16.81
CA PHE A 41 -7.75 18.08 -17.65
C PHE A 41 -6.94 19.29 -17.13
N MET A 42 -6.28 19.26 -15.96
CA MET A 42 -6.02 20.51 -15.21
C MET A 42 -4.61 20.82 -14.66
N SER A 43 -3.49 20.61 -15.36
CA SER A 43 -2.18 21.03 -14.81
C SER A 43 -1.99 22.57 -14.73
N GLU A 44 -2.38 23.34 -15.75
CA GLU A 44 -2.27 24.82 -15.72
C GLU A 44 -3.30 25.47 -14.77
N ALA A 45 -4.50 24.90 -14.70
CA ALA A 45 -5.53 25.37 -13.79
C ALA A 45 -5.25 24.97 -12.33
N SER A 46 -4.50 23.88 -12.09
CA SER A 46 -4.06 23.52 -10.73
C SER A 46 -3.06 24.52 -10.17
N LYS A 47 -2.11 25.03 -10.97
CA LYS A 47 -1.19 26.09 -10.52
C LYS A 47 -1.94 27.38 -10.17
N THR A 48 -2.90 27.80 -11.00
CA THR A 48 -3.74 28.99 -10.69
C THR A 48 -4.70 28.76 -9.53
N LEU A 49 -5.22 27.55 -9.35
CA LEU A 49 -6.04 27.18 -8.19
C LEU A 49 -5.21 27.11 -6.90
N HIS A 50 -3.99 26.58 -6.94
CA HIS A 50 -3.07 26.59 -5.79
C HIS A 50 -2.66 28.02 -5.43
N GLU A 51 -2.38 28.86 -6.42
CA GLU A 51 -2.15 30.29 -6.17
C GLU A 51 -3.39 30.98 -5.59
N ALA A 52 -4.59 30.63 -6.06
CA ALA A 52 -5.85 31.15 -5.52
C ALA A 52 -6.13 30.66 -4.10
N ALA A 53 -5.84 29.39 -3.80
CA ALA A 53 -5.94 28.80 -2.47
C ALA A 53 -4.97 29.49 -1.49
N LYS A 54 -3.71 29.71 -1.90
CA LYS A 54 -2.72 30.46 -1.11
C LYS A 54 -3.14 31.90 -0.83
N ARG A 55 -3.85 32.55 -1.76
CA ARG A 55 -4.37 33.91 -1.57
C ARG A 55 -5.58 33.95 -0.63
N ASN A 56 -6.36 32.87 -0.56
CA ASN A 56 -7.58 32.76 0.23
C ASN A 56 -7.53 31.52 1.16
N PRO A 57 -6.66 31.52 2.18
CA PRO A 57 -6.55 30.40 3.10
C PRO A 57 -7.84 30.22 3.90
N ILE A 58 -8.24 28.96 4.13
CA ILE A 58 -9.41 28.59 4.95
C ILE A 58 -8.91 27.70 6.09
N PRO A 59 -8.40 28.25 7.21
CA PRO A 59 -7.99 27.42 8.34
C PRO A 59 -9.18 26.58 8.87
N PRO A 60 -8.99 25.30 9.22
CA PRO A 60 -7.73 24.55 9.34
C PRO A 60 -7.32 23.78 8.06
N LEU A 61 -7.90 24.09 6.91
CA LEU A 61 -7.68 23.35 5.66
C LEU A 61 -6.30 23.65 5.04
N THR A 62 -5.73 22.62 4.41
CA THR A 62 -4.53 22.72 3.58
C THR A 62 -4.85 23.31 2.20
N ASP A 63 -3.81 23.81 1.52
CA ASP A 63 -3.94 24.33 0.15
C ASP A 63 -4.59 23.30 -0.79
N ASP A 64 -4.18 22.03 -0.69
CA ASP A 64 -4.70 20.93 -1.51
C ASP A 64 -6.20 20.70 -1.27
N GLN A 65 -6.64 20.71 0.00
CA GLN A 65 -8.07 20.58 0.35
C GLN A 65 -8.88 21.76 -0.18
N VAL A 66 -8.35 22.98 -0.12
CA VAL A 66 -9.01 24.17 -0.67
C VAL A 66 -9.14 24.05 -2.21
N VAL A 67 -8.12 23.53 -2.89
CA VAL A 67 -8.18 23.26 -4.33
C VAL A 67 -9.26 22.23 -4.64
N SER A 68 -9.37 21.14 -3.89
CA SER A 68 -10.44 20.14 -4.06
C SER A 68 -11.83 20.74 -3.86
N LEU A 69 -12.02 21.67 -2.92
CA LEU A 69 -13.28 22.39 -2.75
C LEU A 69 -13.62 23.29 -3.94
N MET A 70 -12.62 24.00 -4.49
CA MET A 70 -12.81 24.83 -5.70
C MET A 70 -13.15 23.99 -6.93
N GLN A 71 -12.72 22.73 -6.98
CA GLN A 71 -13.14 21.82 -8.04
C GLN A 71 -14.59 21.35 -7.83
N LEU A 72 -14.98 21.05 -6.59
CA LEU A 72 -16.35 20.65 -6.24
C LEU A 72 -17.38 21.74 -6.55
N SER A 73 -17.00 23.02 -6.47
CA SER A 73 -17.88 24.15 -6.79
C SER A 73 -18.34 24.22 -8.26
N ARG A 74 -17.88 23.30 -9.11
CA ARG A 74 -18.39 23.14 -10.49
C ARG A 74 -19.72 22.39 -10.54
N LEU A 75 -20.00 21.57 -9.54
CA LEU A 75 -21.28 20.88 -9.43
C LEU A 75 -22.36 21.88 -9.00
N PRO A 76 -23.55 21.88 -9.64
CA PRO A 76 -24.60 22.87 -9.36
C PRO A 76 -24.98 22.93 -7.87
N GLU A 77 -25.14 21.76 -7.24
CA GLU A 77 -25.54 21.65 -5.83
C GLU A 77 -24.44 22.10 -4.86
N LEU A 78 -23.16 22.07 -5.27
CA LEU A 78 -22.01 22.43 -4.45
C LEU A 78 -21.36 23.76 -4.86
N LYS A 79 -22.01 24.55 -5.71
CA LYS A 79 -21.45 25.80 -6.27
C LYS A 79 -20.94 26.79 -5.22
N GLU A 80 -21.61 26.87 -4.06
CA GLU A 80 -21.27 27.79 -2.97
C GLU A 80 -20.47 27.10 -1.84
N ILE A 81 -19.93 25.89 -2.06
CA ILE A 81 -19.26 25.08 -1.04
C ILE A 81 -18.12 25.83 -0.32
N VAL A 82 -17.29 26.55 -1.07
CA VAL A 82 -16.15 27.31 -0.52
C VAL A 82 -16.62 28.36 0.48
N LYS A 83 -17.69 29.09 0.16
CA LYS A 83 -18.26 30.12 1.06
C LYS A 83 -18.96 29.49 2.26
N LYS A 84 -19.73 28.42 2.06
CA LYS A 84 -20.43 27.74 3.15
C LYS A 84 -19.46 27.12 4.16
N ILE A 85 -18.37 26.51 3.71
CA ILE A 85 -17.34 25.95 4.60
C ILE A 85 -16.70 27.02 5.47
N GLN A 86 -16.47 28.23 4.95
CA GLN A 86 -15.97 29.36 5.75
C GLN A 86 -16.93 29.79 6.87
N THR A 87 -18.22 29.48 6.74
CA THR A 87 -19.25 29.80 7.75
C THR A 87 -19.49 28.69 8.77
N VAL A 88 -18.85 27.53 8.62
CA VAL A 88 -18.99 26.40 9.55
C VAL A 88 -18.21 26.70 10.84
N SER A 89 -18.91 26.86 11.97
CA SER A 89 -18.31 27.17 13.28
C SER A 89 -17.38 26.08 13.80
N ASP A 90 -17.72 24.81 13.57
CA ASP A 90 -17.07 23.66 14.20
C ASP A 90 -16.20 22.85 13.23
N LEU A 91 -15.72 23.47 12.15
CA LEU A 91 -14.95 22.80 11.10
C LEU A 91 -13.70 22.10 11.66
N SER A 92 -12.98 22.73 12.59
CA SER A 92 -11.81 22.13 13.25
C SER A 92 -12.16 20.92 14.12
N SER A 93 -13.33 20.92 14.75
CA SER A 93 -13.81 19.78 15.54
C SER A 93 -14.13 18.60 14.60
N TRP A 94 -14.85 18.89 13.51
CA TRP A 94 -15.19 17.90 12.50
C TRP A 94 -13.94 17.30 11.82
N MET A 95 -12.97 18.13 11.45
CA MET A 95 -11.70 17.69 10.85
C MET A 95 -10.92 16.74 11.75
N ASN A 96 -11.01 16.91 13.07
CA ASN A 96 -10.34 16.07 14.06
C ASN A 96 -11.19 14.88 14.53
N SER A 97 -12.45 14.78 14.12
CA SER A 97 -13.35 13.68 14.50
C SER A 97 -12.85 12.35 13.94
N ASP A 98 -13.06 11.27 14.70
CA ASP A 98 -12.75 9.90 14.28
C ASP A 98 -13.73 9.37 13.22
N ASN A 99 -14.99 9.86 13.23
CA ASN A 99 -16.04 9.41 12.33
C ASN A 99 -16.81 10.60 11.70
N PRO A 100 -16.11 11.50 10.98
CA PRO A 100 -16.69 12.71 10.39
C PRO A 100 -17.79 12.42 9.34
N GLU A 101 -17.80 11.22 8.75
CA GLU A 101 -18.76 10.84 7.71
C GLU A 101 -20.21 10.71 8.23
N HIS A 102 -20.41 10.64 9.55
CA HIS A 102 -21.76 10.62 10.14
C HIS A 102 -22.34 12.02 10.37
N GLU A 103 -21.50 13.06 10.41
CA GLU A 103 -21.88 14.44 10.76
C GLU A 103 -21.28 15.43 9.76
N VAL A 104 -21.45 15.18 8.46
CA VAL A 104 -20.92 16.06 7.41
C VAL A 104 -21.63 17.43 7.45
N PRO A 105 -20.89 18.56 7.40
CA PRO A 105 -21.51 19.88 7.38
C PRO A 105 -22.43 20.07 6.18
N ASP A 106 -23.60 20.70 6.40
CA ASP A 106 -24.58 20.95 5.34
C ASP A 106 -24.12 22.07 4.39
N VAL A 107 -23.37 21.67 3.36
CA VAL A 107 -22.76 22.58 2.37
C VAL A 107 -23.42 22.49 1.00
N ALA A 108 -24.29 21.51 0.76
CA ALA A 108 -25.01 21.39 -0.49
C ALA A 108 -26.23 22.32 -0.53
N THR A 109 -26.66 22.71 -1.73
CA THR A 109 -27.86 23.52 -1.96
C THR A 109 -28.72 22.78 -2.97
N TYR A 110 -29.94 22.42 -2.56
CA TYR A 110 -30.83 21.58 -3.35
C TYR A 110 -32.00 22.39 -3.91
N GLU A 111 -32.33 22.17 -5.18
CA GLU A 111 -33.59 22.64 -5.77
C GLU A 111 -34.72 21.67 -5.38
N GLY A 112 -35.17 21.74 -4.12
CA GLY A 112 -36.22 20.87 -3.56
C GLY A 112 -35.74 19.90 -2.49
N ASN A 113 -36.52 18.86 -2.21
CA ASN A 113 -36.17 17.84 -1.21
C ASN A 113 -35.25 16.78 -1.85
N PRO A 114 -33.96 16.71 -1.48
CA PRO A 114 -33.06 15.69 -2.02
C PRO A 114 -33.44 14.30 -1.51
N SER A 115 -33.21 13.29 -2.35
CA SER A 115 -33.23 11.90 -1.89
C SER A 115 -32.12 11.66 -0.87
N ALA A 116 -32.30 10.67 0.01
CA ALA A 116 -31.26 10.25 0.96
C ALA A 116 -29.95 9.88 0.24
N THR A 117 -30.06 9.22 -0.92
CA THR A 117 -28.92 8.87 -1.77
C THR A 117 -28.20 10.10 -2.34
N SER A 118 -28.94 11.12 -2.81
CA SER A 118 -28.33 12.35 -3.33
C SER A 118 -27.57 13.10 -2.25
N ARG A 119 -28.12 13.16 -1.03
CA ARG A 119 -27.42 13.75 0.12
C ARG A 119 -26.16 12.98 0.45
N ALA A 120 -26.26 11.67 0.64
CA ALA A 120 -25.13 10.81 0.96
C ALA A 120 -24.02 10.87 -0.11
N LEU A 121 -24.37 11.00 -1.41
CA LEU A 121 -23.39 11.14 -2.47
C LEU A 121 -22.67 12.50 -2.44
N ASN A 122 -23.36 13.59 -2.09
CA ASN A 122 -22.69 14.87 -1.87
C ASN A 122 -21.78 14.82 -0.64
N ASP A 123 -22.24 14.19 0.44
CA ASP A 123 -21.44 13.99 1.66
C ASP A 123 -20.18 13.17 1.35
N LEU A 124 -20.28 12.13 0.51
CA LEU A 124 -19.13 11.37 0.00
C LEU A 124 -18.14 12.26 -0.73
N LEU A 125 -18.60 13.18 -1.58
CA LEU A 125 -17.74 14.10 -2.32
C LEU A 125 -17.04 15.11 -1.38
N VAL A 126 -17.74 15.62 -0.36
CA VAL A 126 -17.16 16.50 0.66
C VAL A 126 -16.10 15.74 1.47
N ILE A 127 -16.40 14.50 1.88
CA ILE A 127 -15.44 13.61 2.56
C ILE A 127 -14.24 13.34 1.65
N HIS A 128 -14.44 13.08 0.36
CA HIS A 128 -13.34 12.86 -0.57
C HIS A 128 -12.39 14.07 -0.64
N ALA A 129 -12.93 15.28 -0.65
CA ALA A 129 -12.13 16.51 -0.71
C ALA A 129 -11.42 16.86 0.61
N LEU A 130 -12.05 16.61 1.76
CA LEU A 130 -11.55 17.09 3.06
C LEU A 130 -10.98 16.00 3.97
N ARG A 131 -11.57 14.80 3.95
CA ARG A 131 -11.22 13.65 4.80
C ARG A 131 -11.10 12.37 3.96
N PRO A 132 -10.13 12.31 3.03
CA PRO A 132 -10.00 11.18 2.10
C PRO A 132 -9.72 9.85 2.81
N ASP A 133 -9.24 9.87 4.05
CA ASP A 133 -9.14 8.69 4.93
C ASP A 133 -10.50 8.04 5.27
N ARG A 134 -11.61 8.77 5.15
CA ARG A 134 -12.96 8.25 5.44
C ARG A 134 -13.76 7.92 4.19
N LEU A 135 -13.14 7.95 3.01
CA LEU A 135 -13.84 7.71 1.74
C LEU A 135 -14.56 6.36 1.71
N VAL A 136 -13.90 5.28 2.15
CA VAL A 136 -14.49 3.93 2.16
C VAL A 136 -15.68 3.90 3.14
N ALA A 137 -15.55 4.49 4.32
CA ALA A 137 -16.64 4.57 5.31
C ALA A 137 -17.84 5.36 4.77
N ALA A 138 -17.60 6.52 4.15
CA ALA A 138 -18.63 7.32 3.50
C ALA A 138 -19.29 6.55 2.34
N ALA A 139 -18.53 5.79 1.54
CA ALA A 139 -19.08 4.96 0.48
C ALA A 139 -20.07 3.91 1.03
N HIS A 140 -19.75 3.28 2.17
CA HIS A 140 -20.67 2.39 2.87
C HIS A 140 -21.97 3.08 3.28
N LEU A 141 -21.93 4.36 3.69
CA LEU A 141 -23.14 5.13 4.00
C LEU A 141 -23.99 5.41 2.76
N VAL A 142 -23.37 5.75 1.62
CA VAL A 142 -24.10 5.94 0.36
C VAL A 142 -24.78 4.64 -0.08
N ILE A 143 -24.06 3.51 -0.03
CA ILE A 143 -24.60 2.18 -0.33
C ILE A 143 -25.78 1.88 0.61
N SER A 144 -25.62 2.12 1.90
CA SER A 144 -26.65 1.84 2.91
C SER A 144 -27.88 2.72 2.74
N SER A 145 -27.72 3.97 2.29
CA SER A 145 -28.85 4.87 2.02
C SER A 145 -29.74 4.40 0.85
N THR A 146 -29.20 3.55 -0.04
CA THR A 146 -29.91 3.07 -1.24
C THR A 146 -30.35 1.61 -1.13
N PHE A 147 -29.48 0.71 -0.66
CA PHE A 147 -29.76 -0.72 -0.55
C PHE A 147 -30.07 -1.19 0.89
N GLY A 148 -29.96 -0.32 1.88
CA GLY A 148 -30.17 -0.63 3.30
C GLY A 148 -28.89 -1.04 4.04
N LEU A 149 -28.92 -0.91 5.37
CA LEU A 149 -27.78 -1.13 6.27
C LEU A 149 -27.25 -2.57 6.26
N GLU A 150 -28.09 -3.55 5.90
CA GLU A 150 -27.75 -4.97 5.94
C GLU A 150 -27.03 -5.45 4.68
N PHE A 151 -27.11 -4.71 3.57
CA PHE A 151 -26.58 -5.12 2.26
C PHE A 151 -25.10 -5.53 2.34
N MET A 152 -24.29 -4.73 3.04
CA MET A 152 -22.85 -5.01 3.22
C MET A 152 -22.54 -5.97 4.40
N GLN A 153 -23.56 -6.37 5.19
CA GLN A 153 -23.40 -7.20 6.38
C GLN A 153 -23.79 -8.67 6.18
N GLN A 154 -24.54 -8.97 5.12
CA GLN A 154 -25.01 -10.33 4.80
C GLN A 154 -23.88 -11.36 4.58
N ASP A 155 -22.65 -10.89 4.28
CA ASP A 155 -21.48 -11.75 3.99
C ASP A 155 -20.44 -11.77 5.13
N LYS A 156 -20.84 -11.48 6.37
CA LYS A 156 -19.91 -11.48 7.53
C LYS A 156 -19.48 -12.89 7.96
N VAL A 157 -20.30 -13.92 7.67
CA VAL A 157 -19.97 -15.32 7.95
C VAL A 157 -20.27 -16.15 6.71
N THR A 158 -19.23 -16.57 6.00
CA THR A 158 -19.39 -17.51 4.90
C THR A 158 -19.79 -18.88 5.44
N ASN A 159 -21.01 -19.31 5.12
CA ASN A 159 -21.51 -20.62 5.52
C ASN A 159 -21.09 -21.68 4.50
N LEU A 160 -19.92 -22.31 4.71
CA LEU A 160 -19.41 -23.36 3.82
C LEU A 160 -20.37 -24.55 3.70
N HIS A 161 -21.11 -24.88 4.77
CA HIS A 161 -22.11 -25.94 4.74
C HIS A 161 -23.20 -25.61 3.71
N GLU A 162 -23.82 -24.44 3.82
CA GLU A 162 -24.89 -24.01 2.90
C GLU A 162 -24.41 -23.92 1.45
N ILE A 163 -23.21 -23.39 1.21
CA ILE A 163 -22.62 -23.34 -0.13
C ILE A 163 -22.49 -24.75 -0.72
N ILE A 164 -21.96 -25.70 0.07
CA ILE A 164 -21.68 -27.05 -0.42
C ILE A 164 -22.95 -27.88 -0.59
N GLU A 165 -23.90 -27.81 0.34
CA GLU A 165 -25.12 -28.62 0.29
C GLU A 165 -26.19 -28.00 -0.63
N SER A 166 -26.33 -26.67 -0.65
CA SER A 166 -27.48 -25.99 -1.29
C SER A 166 -27.13 -25.22 -2.58
N GLU A 167 -25.93 -24.62 -2.70
CA GLU A 167 -25.61 -23.75 -3.83
C GLU A 167 -24.88 -24.46 -4.98
N VAL A 168 -24.15 -25.55 -4.71
CA VAL A 168 -23.31 -26.24 -5.70
C VAL A 168 -23.73 -27.69 -5.92
N ASN A 169 -23.40 -28.21 -7.10
CA ASN A 169 -23.61 -29.60 -7.47
C ASN A 169 -22.27 -30.28 -7.81
N GLY A 170 -22.28 -31.59 -8.10
CA GLY A 170 -21.05 -32.33 -8.38
C GLY A 170 -20.26 -31.90 -9.63
N ARG A 171 -20.81 -31.03 -10.49
CA ARG A 171 -20.12 -30.47 -11.66
C ARG A 171 -19.58 -29.07 -11.44
N THR A 172 -20.01 -28.39 -10.39
CA THR A 172 -19.55 -27.05 -10.02
C THR A 172 -18.54 -27.20 -8.88
N PRO A 173 -17.22 -27.08 -9.15
CA PRO A 173 -16.24 -27.16 -8.09
C PRO A 173 -16.38 -25.99 -7.12
N VAL A 174 -15.90 -26.18 -5.90
CA VAL A 174 -15.71 -25.09 -4.95
C VAL A 174 -14.25 -24.71 -4.94
N LEU A 175 -13.93 -23.47 -5.28
CA LEU A 175 -12.56 -22.95 -5.26
C LEU A 175 -12.38 -22.07 -4.04
N LEU A 176 -11.63 -22.56 -3.05
CA LEU A 176 -11.24 -21.80 -1.87
C LEU A 176 -9.95 -21.04 -2.20
N CYS A 177 -10.13 -19.77 -2.54
CA CYS A 177 -9.03 -18.83 -2.76
C CYS A 177 -8.62 -18.19 -1.44
N SER A 178 -7.33 -18.10 -1.18
CA SER A 178 -6.80 -17.43 0.00
C SER A 178 -5.74 -16.40 -0.35
N ALA A 179 -5.54 -15.44 0.56
CA ALA A 179 -4.32 -14.65 0.55
C ALA A 179 -3.09 -15.57 0.71
N THR A 180 -1.95 -15.14 0.18
CA THR A 180 -0.66 -15.85 0.28
C THR A 180 -0.36 -16.24 1.73
N GLY A 181 0.07 -17.48 1.95
CA GLY A 181 0.41 -18.03 3.26
C GLY A 181 -0.77 -18.45 4.16
N PHE A 182 -2.01 -18.33 3.69
CA PHE A 182 -3.20 -18.89 4.36
C PHE A 182 -3.73 -20.10 3.58
N ASP A 183 -4.04 -21.21 4.26
CA ASP A 183 -4.66 -22.39 3.65
C ASP A 183 -6.01 -22.69 4.31
N ALA A 184 -7.07 -22.74 3.50
CA ALA A 184 -8.43 -23.02 3.95
C ALA A 184 -8.76 -24.51 3.97
N SER A 185 -7.81 -25.40 3.66
CA SER A 185 -8.06 -26.84 3.53
C SER A 185 -8.62 -27.48 4.79
N GLY A 186 -8.12 -27.11 5.98
CA GLY A 186 -8.60 -27.64 7.26
C GLY A 186 -10.10 -27.38 7.49
N LYS A 187 -10.65 -26.28 6.98
CA LYS A 187 -12.09 -25.96 7.12
C LYS A 187 -12.98 -26.99 6.41
N ILE A 188 -12.50 -27.58 5.32
CA ILE A 188 -13.22 -28.61 4.59
C ILE A 188 -13.10 -29.96 5.28
N GLU A 189 -11.94 -30.25 5.85
CA GLU A 189 -11.71 -31.47 6.63
C GLU A 189 -12.62 -31.48 7.88
N ASP A 190 -12.67 -30.37 8.61
CA ASP A 190 -13.56 -30.19 9.77
C ASP A 190 -15.03 -30.34 9.38
N LEU A 191 -15.46 -29.70 8.28
CA LEU A 191 -16.84 -29.79 7.78
C LEU A 191 -17.19 -31.20 7.30
N ALA A 192 -16.25 -31.91 6.69
CA ALA A 192 -16.45 -33.30 6.28
C ALA A 192 -16.68 -34.21 7.50
N VAL A 193 -15.96 -33.97 8.60
CA VAL A 193 -16.19 -34.67 9.88
C VAL A 193 -17.57 -34.33 10.45
N GLU A 194 -17.95 -33.04 10.48
CA GLU A 194 -19.24 -32.58 10.97
C GLU A 194 -20.42 -33.21 10.21
N LEU A 195 -20.32 -33.28 8.88
CA LEU A 195 -21.35 -33.86 8.00
C LEU A 195 -21.24 -35.37 7.82
N ASN A 196 -20.30 -36.02 8.51
CA ASN A 196 -20.00 -37.44 8.38
C ASN A 196 -19.79 -37.88 6.92
N ARG A 197 -18.99 -37.10 6.18
CA ARG A 197 -18.61 -37.31 4.78
C ARG A 197 -17.15 -37.74 4.67
N GLU A 198 -16.88 -38.68 3.78
CA GLU A 198 -15.50 -39.07 3.46
C GLU A 198 -14.88 -38.08 2.46
N VAL A 199 -13.72 -37.52 2.81
CA VAL A 199 -12.94 -36.61 1.95
C VAL A 199 -11.57 -37.20 1.62
N THR A 200 -11.21 -37.19 0.34
CA THR A 200 -9.87 -37.55 -0.14
C THR A 200 -9.06 -36.29 -0.36
N SER A 201 -8.11 -35.99 0.53
CA SER A 201 -7.23 -34.82 0.44
C SER A 201 -5.94 -35.16 -0.29
N ILE A 202 -5.61 -34.40 -1.35
CA ILE A 202 -4.43 -34.62 -2.21
C ILE A 202 -3.72 -33.30 -2.45
N ALA A 203 -2.40 -33.24 -2.21
CA ALA A 203 -1.58 -32.09 -2.55
C ALA A 203 -1.12 -32.15 -4.01
N ILE A 204 -1.33 -31.06 -4.75
CA ILE A 204 -0.93 -30.95 -6.16
C ILE A 204 0.46 -30.31 -6.26
N GLY A 205 1.29 -30.81 -7.19
CA GLY A 205 2.65 -30.33 -7.40
C GLY A 205 3.67 -31.43 -7.75
N SER A 206 3.29 -32.69 -7.67
CA SER A 206 4.12 -33.84 -8.05
C SER A 206 3.42 -34.73 -9.09
N SER A 207 4.19 -35.51 -9.83
CA SER A 207 3.67 -36.50 -10.79
C SER A 207 2.77 -37.54 -10.13
N GLU A 208 3.10 -37.95 -8.91
CA GLU A 208 2.28 -38.85 -8.10
C GLU A 208 0.96 -38.19 -7.70
N GLY A 209 1.01 -36.94 -7.23
CA GLY A 209 -0.18 -36.17 -6.85
C GLY A 209 -1.19 -36.04 -8.00
N PHE A 210 -0.71 -35.83 -9.24
CA PHE A 210 -1.58 -35.80 -10.42
C PHE A 210 -2.28 -37.14 -10.66
N GLN A 211 -1.56 -38.27 -10.57
CA GLN A 211 -2.14 -39.59 -10.77
C GLN A 211 -3.13 -39.97 -9.66
N GLN A 212 -2.80 -39.65 -8.41
CA GLN A 212 -3.69 -39.88 -7.27
C GLN A 212 -4.98 -39.05 -7.42
N ALA A 213 -4.87 -37.78 -7.83
CA ALA A 213 -6.02 -36.91 -8.01
C ALA A 213 -6.94 -37.40 -9.13
N GLU A 214 -6.40 -37.88 -10.25
CA GLU A 214 -7.21 -38.47 -11.32
C GLU A 214 -7.95 -39.74 -10.87
N LYS A 215 -7.26 -40.64 -10.16
CA LYS A 215 -7.88 -41.86 -9.61
C LYS A 215 -8.98 -41.52 -8.60
N ALA A 216 -8.71 -40.59 -7.69
CA ALA A 216 -9.66 -40.14 -6.68
C ALA A 216 -10.87 -39.47 -7.33
N LEU A 217 -10.68 -38.65 -8.36
CA LEU A 217 -11.77 -38.03 -9.11
C LEU A 217 -12.67 -39.09 -9.76
N GLU A 218 -12.08 -40.11 -10.40
CA GLU A 218 -12.86 -41.17 -11.03
C GLU A 218 -13.64 -42.00 -10.00
N SER A 219 -13.00 -42.45 -8.92
CA SER A 219 -13.67 -43.27 -7.90
C SER A 219 -14.74 -42.47 -7.14
N SER A 220 -14.41 -41.26 -6.71
CA SER A 220 -15.28 -40.43 -5.86
C SER A 220 -16.45 -39.86 -6.65
N SER A 221 -16.27 -39.58 -7.95
CA SER A 221 -17.37 -39.16 -8.83
C SER A 221 -18.46 -40.24 -8.94
N LYS A 222 -18.10 -41.52 -8.84
CA LYS A 222 -19.05 -42.65 -8.86
C LYS A 222 -19.63 -42.93 -7.48
N SER A 223 -18.84 -42.83 -6.41
CA SER A 223 -19.26 -43.18 -5.04
C SER A 223 -19.86 -42.01 -4.24
N GLY A 224 -19.77 -40.77 -4.73
CA GLY A 224 -20.29 -39.58 -4.03
C GLY A 224 -19.39 -39.02 -2.93
N ARG A 225 -18.12 -39.44 -2.86
CA ARG A 225 -17.13 -38.96 -1.89
C ARG A 225 -16.63 -37.55 -2.25
N TRP A 226 -16.09 -36.84 -1.28
CA TRP A 226 -15.50 -35.53 -1.54
C TRP A 226 -14.03 -35.67 -1.94
N VAL A 227 -13.57 -34.80 -2.83
CA VAL A 227 -12.17 -34.70 -3.22
C VAL A 227 -11.68 -33.28 -2.97
N LEU A 228 -10.62 -33.16 -2.18
CA LEU A 228 -9.98 -31.90 -1.83
C LEU A 228 -8.59 -31.86 -2.47
N LEU A 229 -8.40 -31.00 -3.47
CA LEU A 229 -7.10 -30.79 -4.10
C LEU A 229 -6.44 -29.53 -3.54
N LYS A 230 -5.30 -29.70 -2.89
CA LYS A 230 -4.55 -28.61 -2.25
C LYS A 230 -3.54 -28.00 -3.21
N ASN A 231 -3.33 -26.69 -3.10
CA ASN A 231 -2.30 -25.94 -3.82
C ASN A 231 -2.41 -26.00 -5.35
N VAL A 232 -3.62 -25.94 -5.91
CA VAL A 232 -3.84 -26.15 -7.35
C VAL A 232 -3.21 -25.06 -8.25
N HIS A 233 -2.92 -23.88 -7.68
CA HIS A 233 -2.23 -22.77 -8.35
C HIS A 233 -0.80 -23.13 -8.80
N LEU A 234 -0.19 -24.17 -8.23
CA LEU A 234 1.14 -24.67 -8.61
C LEU A 234 1.14 -25.45 -9.94
N ALA A 235 -0.03 -25.89 -10.43
CA ALA A 235 -0.16 -26.69 -11.64
C ALA A 235 -1.29 -26.19 -12.56
N PRO A 236 -1.20 -24.98 -13.12
CA PRO A 236 -2.30 -24.34 -13.85
C PRO A 236 -2.69 -25.10 -15.14
N SER A 237 -1.72 -25.63 -15.88
CA SER A 237 -1.97 -26.41 -17.10
C SER A 237 -2.74 -27.70 -16.84
N TRP A 238 -2.43 -28.38 -15.73
CA TRP A 238 -3.14 -29.58 -15.29
C TRP A 238 -4.55 -29.26 -14.80
N LEU A 239 -4.73 -28.13 -14.10
CA LEU A 239 -6.03 -27.71 -13.60
C LEU A 239 -7.04 -27.46 -14.74
N THR A 240 -6.59 -26.95 -15.89
CA THR A 240 -7.42 -26.84 -17.11
C THR A 240 -7.89 -28.20 -17.63
N GLN A 241 -7.10 -29.27 -17.45
CA GLN A 241 -7.51 -30.63 -17.86
C GLN A 241 -8.59 -31.20 -16.95
N ILE A 242 -8.50 -30.93 -15.64
CA ILE A 242 -9.53 -31.31 -14.67
C ILE A 242 -10.86 -30.61 -14.97
N GLU A 243 -10.83 -29.32 -15.28
CA GLU A 243 -12.03 -28.57 -15.70
C GLU A 243 -12.69 -29.18 -16.93
N LYS A 244 -11.92 -29.49 -17.98
CA LYS A 244 -12.44 -30.20 -19.16
C LYS A 244 -13.07 -31.56 -18.83
N ARG A 245 -12.49 -32.30 -17.87
CA ARG A 245 -13.03 -33.61 -17.46
C ARG A 245 -14.34 -33.50 -16.69
N LEU A 246 -14.52 -32.46 -15.86
CA LEU A 246 -15.76 -32.25 -15.12
C LEU A 246 -16.97 -32.07 -16.04
N HIS A 247 -16.79 -31.44 -17.21
CA HIS A 247 -17.85 -31.31 -18.22
C HIS A 247 -18.30 -32.66 -18.80
N ILE A 248 -17.39 -33.63 -18.86
CA ILE A 248 -17.66 -34.97 -19.43
C ILE A 248 -18.28 -35.88 -18.37
N ILE A 249 -17.85 -35.77 -17.12
CA ILE A 249 -18.28 -36.66 -16.04
C ILE A 249 -19.76 -36.42 -15.69
N ARG A 250 -20.47 -37.51 -15.36
CA ARG A 250 -21.78 -37.49 -14.72
C ARG A 250 -21.60 -37.89 -13.26
N PRO A 251 -21.32 -36.93 -12.36
CA PRO A 251 -20.99 -37.25 -10.99
C PRO A 251 -22.24 -37.65 -10.21
N HIS A 252 -22.03 -38.45 -9.17
CA HIS A 252 -23.02 -38.74 -8.15
C HIS A 252 -23.54 -37.43 -7.52
N PRO A 253 -24.84 -37.30 -7.17
CA PRO A 253 -25.39 -36.04 -6.64
C PRO A 253 -24.70 -35.51 -5.38
N GLN A 254 -24.14 -36.40 -4.54
CA GLN A 254 -23.41 -36.03 -3.31
C GLN A 254 -21.92 -35.77 -3.53
N PHE A 255 -21.39 -36.05 -4.73
CA PHE A 255 -19.99 -35.77 -5.05
C PHE A 255 -19.73 -34.26 -4.96
N ARG A 256 -18.59 -33.90 -4.38
CA ARG A 256 -18.09 -32.52 -4.33
C ARG A 256 -16.60 -32.50 -4.63
N LEU A 257 -16.22 -31.59 -5.52
CA LEU A 257 -14.82 -31.32 -5.83
C LEU A 257 -14.45 -29.95 -5.26
N ILE A 258 -13.45 -29.91 -4.40
CA ILE A 258 -12.97 -28.72 -3.75
C ILE A 258 -11.50 -28.49 -4.11
N PHE A 259 -11.17 -27.25 -4.44
CA PHE A 259 -9.81 -26.80 -4.70
C PHE A 259 -9.38 -25.81 -3.62
N THR A 260 -8.13 -25.89 -3.18
CA THR A 260 -7.49 -24.78 -2.44
C THR A 260 -6.40 -24.15 -3.28
N ALA A 261 -6.39 -22.82 -3.31
CA ALA A 261 -5.40 -22.05 -4.05
C ALA A 261 -5.13 -20.71 -3.38
N GLU A 262 -3.89 -20.23 -3.51
CA GLU A 262 -3.62 -18.82 -3.31
C GLU A 262 -4.14 -18.01 -4.50
N ILE A 263 -4.56 -16.76 -4.25
CA ILE A 263 -4.93 -15.82 -5.30
C ILE A 263 -3.69 -15.55 -6.15
N HIS A 264 -3.64 -16.13 -7.35
CA HIS A 264 -2.45 -16.12 -8.21
C HIS A 264 -2.82 -15.88 -9.68
N PRO A 265 -2.10 -15.01 -10.42
CA PRO A 265 -2.44 -14.64 -11.81
C PRO A 265 -2.36 -15.80 -12.81
N LYS A 266 -1.65 -16.89 -12.47
CA LYS A 266 -1.59 -18.11 -13.30
C LYS A 266 -2.81 -19.01 -13.16
N LEU A 267 -3.72 -18.76 -12.21
CA LEU A 267 -4.94 -19.57 -12.10
C LEU A 267 -5.75 -19.46 -13.40
N PRO A 268 -6.12 -20.58 -14.04
CA PRO A 268 -6.87 -20.53 -15.29
C PRO A 268 -8.24 -19.89 -15.10
N ILE A 269 -8.55 -18.91 -15.95
CA ILE A 269 -9.83 -18.17 -15.92
C ILE A 269 -11.02 -19.14 -16.08
N SER A 270 -10.88 -20.18 -16.92
CA SER A 270 -11.94 -21.17 -17.12
C SER A 270 -12.32 -21.90 -15.83
N VAL A 271 -11.33 -22.22 -14.99
CA VAL A 271 -11.55 -22.90 -13.71
C VAL A 271 -12.24 -21.97 -12.73
N ILE A 272 -11.80 -20.70 -12.67
CA ILE A 272 -12.42 -19.68 -11.82
C ILE A 272 -13.89 -19.47 -12.21
N GLN A 273 -14.19 -19.38 -13.51
CA GLN A 273 -15.55 -19.22 -14.03
C GLN A 273 -16.43 -20.45 -13.80
N ALA A 274 -15.87 -21.66 -13.88
CA ALA A 274 -16.60 -22.91 -13.66
C ALA A 274 -16.87 -23.20 -12.17
N SER A 275 -16.18 -22.52 -11.25
CA SER A 275 -16.22 -22.82 -9.81
C SER A 275 -17.03 -21.79 -9.02
N ARG A 276 -17.61 -22.25 -7.89
CA ARG A 276 -18.05 -21.35 -6.83
C ARG A 276 -16.82 -20.88 -6.05
N VAL A 277 -16.42 -19.63 -6.25
CA VAL A 277 -15.23 -19.06 -5.62
C VAL A 277 -15.57 -18.52 -4.24
N VAL A 278 -14.88 -19.03 -3.23
CA VAL A 278 -14.95 -18.54 -1.85
C VAL A 278 -13.58 -17.97 -1.48
N VAL A 279 -13.55 -16.75 -0.96
CA VAL A 279 -12.31 -16.07 -0.60
C VAL A 279 -12.14 -16.07 0.91
N PHE A 280 -10.98 -16.53 1.39
CA PHE A 280 -10.59 -16.46 2.79
C PHE A 280 -9.45 -15.47 2.98
N GLU A 281 -9.67 -14.53 3.89
CA GLU A 281 -8.66 -13.59 4.35
C GLU A 281 -8.35 -13.89 5.81
N PRO A 282 -7.07 -13.78 6.22
CA PRO A 282 -6.73 -13.87 7.64
C PRO A 282 -7.46 -12.77 8.41
N ALA A 283 -7.95 -13.11 9.60
CA ALA A 283 -8.56 -12.12 10.49
C ALA A 283 -7.54 -11.03 10.81
N THR A 284 -7.92 -9.77 10.62
CA THR A 284 -7.07 -8.60 10.88
C THR A 284 -7.20 -8.15 12.33
N GLY A 285 -6.17 -7.50 12.85
CA GLY A 285 -6.10 -7.02 14.22
C GLY A 285 -5.30 -7.93 15.14
N LEU A 286 -4.55 -7.31 16.04
CA LEU A 286 -3.73 -7.95 17.06
C LEU A 286 -4.54 -8.92 17.93
N LYS A 287 -5.73 -8.52 18.38
CA LYS A 287 -6.62 -9.37 19.21
C LYS A 287 -7.01 -10.67 18.49
N ALA A 288 -7.50 -10.56 17.26
CA ALA A 288 -7.97 -11.71 16.49
C ALA A 288 -6.81 -12.68 16.21
N ASN A 289 -5.64 -12.13 15.91
CA ASN A 289 -4.42 -12.89 15.70
C ASN A 289 -3.95 -13.62 16.96
N MET A 290 -3.93 -12.94 18.10
CA MET A 290 -3.58 -13.53 19.39
C MET A 290 -4.51 -14.68 19.80
N LEU A 291 -5.83 -14.49 19.65
CA LEU A 291 -6.82 -15.54 19.93
C LEU A 291 -6.59 -16.77 19.06
N ARG A 292 -6.39 -16.57 17.76
CA ARG A 292 -6.11 -17.64 16.80
C ARG A 292 -4.82 -18.38 17.14
N SER A 293 -3.73 -17.64 17.34
CA SER A 293 -2.39 -18.17 17.63
C SER A 293 -2.40 -19.01 18.91
N LEU A 294 -2.94 -18.49 20.02
CA LEU A 294 -2.97 -19.23 21.29
C LEU A 294 -3.95 -20.40 21.28
N SER A 295 -5.08 -20.29 20.57
CA SER A 295 -6.03 -21.40 20.44
C SER A 295 -5.44 -22.58 19.67
N SER A 296 -4.50 -22.30 18.75
CA SER A 296 -3.79 -23.34 17.99
C SER A 296 -2.80 -24.17 18.83
N ILE A 297 -2.40 -23.67 20.01
CA ILE A 297 -1.41 -24.33 20.87
C ILE A 297 -2.13 -25.22 21.91
N PRO A 298 -1.74 -26.50 22.05
CA PRO A 298 -2.31 -27.40 23.04
C PRO A 298 -2.08 -26.90 24.50
N PRO A 299 -3.09 -26.98 25.39
CA PRO A 299 -2.93 -26.56 26.79
C PRO A 299 -1.78 -27.26 27.52
N SER A 300 -1.61 -28.55 27.29
CA SER A 300 -0.56 -29.38 27.90
C SER A 300 0.85 -28.94 27.53
N ARG A 301 1.01 -28.32 26.35
CA ARG A 301 2.28 -27.78 25.89
C ARG A 301 2.63 -26.48 26.62
N ILE A 302 1.64 -25.61 26.83
CA ILE A 302 1.80 -24.33 27.54
C ILE A 302 2.11 -24.54 29.02
N THR A 303 1.46 -25.50 29.69
CA THR A 303 1.61 -25.77 31.13
C THR A 303 2.80 -26.68 31.47
N LYS A 304 3.55 -27.16 30.48
CA LYS A 304 4.76 -27.98 30.71
C LYS A 304 5.81 -27.17 31.47
N ALA A 305 6.38 -27.74 32.53
CA ALA A 305 7.44 -27.13 33.32
C ALA A 305 8.65 -26.70 32.46
N PRO A 306 9.15 -25.46 32.58
CA PRO A 306 8.99 -24.61 33.76
C PRO A 306 7.79 -23.65 33.68
N VAL A 307 7.32 -23.12 34.83
CA VAL A 307 6.14 -22.22 34.91
C VAL A 307 6.28 -20.98 34.02
N GLU A 308 7.52 -20.50 33.82
CA GLU A 308 7.84 -19.38 32.94
C GLU A 308 7.51 -19.65 31.45
N ARG A 309 7.32 -20.91 31.05
CA ARG A 309 6.99 -21.29 29.66
C ARG A 309 5.69 -20.67 29.18
N ALA A 310 4.67 -20.56 30.04
CA ALA A 310 3.40 -19.96 29.64
C ALA A 310 3.55 -18.49 29.20
N ARG A 311 4.35 -17.72 29.93
CA ARG A 311 4.65 -16.31 29.62
C ARG A 311 5.49 -16.18 28.36
N LEU A 312 6.43 -17.10 28.14
CA LEU A 312 7.22 -17.18 26.91
C LEU A 312 6.35 -17.46 25.66
N TYR A 313 5.37 -18.37 25.75
CA TYR A 313 4.42 -18.58 24.66
C TYR A 313 3.59 -17.34 24.36
N PHE A 314 3.13 -16.64 25.39
CA PHE A 314 2.44 -15.36 25.20
C PHE A 314 3.32 -14.37 24.43
N LEU A 315 4.61 -14.21 24.79
CA LEU A 315 5.53 -13.33 24.08
C LEU A 315 5.75 -13.73 22.61
N VAL A 316 5.85 -15.03 22.32
CA VAL A 316 5.97 -15.54 20.94
C VAL A 316 4.70 -15.25 20.14
N CYS A 317 3.52 -15.52 20.69
CA CYS A 317 2.25 -15.20 20.04
C CYS A 317 2.08 -13.69 19.84
N TRP A 318 2.46 -12.87 20.83
CA TRP A 318 2.42 -11.40 20.74
C TRP A 318 3.34 -10.89 19.64
N PHE A 319 4.58 -11.38 19.60
CA PHE A 319 5.53 -11.05 18.55
C PHE A 319 5.02 -11.45 17.16
N HIS A 320 4.50 -12.68 17.01
CA HIS A 320 3.92 -13.15 15.75
C HIS A 320 2.74 -12.27 15.30
N ALA A 321 1.84 -11.93 16.22
CA ALA A 321 0.71 -11.06 15.95
C ALA A 321 1.15 -9.64 15.56
N LEU A 322 2.18 -9.12 16.23
CA LEU A 322 2.76 -7.80 15.96
C LEU A 322 3.37 -7.75 14.55
N VAL A 323 4.22 -8.70 14.19
CA VAL A 323 4.88 -8.68 12.86
C VAL A 323 3.87 -8.87 11.73
N GLN A 324 2.83 -9.69 11.93
CA GLN A 324 1.74 -9.86 10.98
C GLN A 324 0.87 -8.61 10.85
N GLU A 325 0.44 -7.98 11.95
CA GLU A 325 -0.39 -6.78 11.88
C GLU A 325 0.37 -5.61 11.24
N ARG A 326 1.69 -5.51 11.45
CA ARG A 326 2.52 -4.51 10.75
C ARG A 326 2.53 -4.67 9.24
N LEU A 327 2.35 -5.88 8.68
CA LEU A 327 2.26 -6.08 7.22
C LEU A 327 1.06 -5.37 6.60
N ARG A 328 -0.01 -5.14 7.36
CA ARG A 328 -1.19 -4.38 6.93
C ARG A 328 -0.86 -2.92 6.62
N TYR A 329 0.14 -2.36 7.29
CA TYR A 329 0.54 -0.94 7.20
C TYR A 329 1.71 -0.72 6.25
N ARG A 330 1.95 -1.60 5.27
CA ARG A 330 2.98 -1.36 4.26
C ARG A 330 2.72 -0.06 3.48
N PRO A 331 3.77 0.71 3.15
CA PRO A 331 5.21 0.44 3.39
C PRO A 331 5.74 0.97 4.75
N LEU A 332 4.87 1.51 5.62
CA LEU A 332 5.28 2.09 6.90
C LEU A 332 5.64 1.02 7.93
N GLY A 333 4.82 -0.03 8.02
CA GLY A 333 5.03 -1.15 8.93
C GLY A 333 6.27 -1.99 8.60
N TRP A 334 6.46 -2.25 7.30
CA TRP A 334 7.59 -2.95 6.69
C TRP A 334 7.83 -2.34 5.31
N ALA A 335 9.07 -2.31 4.81
CA ALA A 335 9.31 -1.85 3.44
C ALA A 335 8.74 -2.82 2.40
N HIS A 336 8.95 -4.13 2.60
CA HIS A 336 8.47 -5.19 1.72
C HIS A 336 7.41 -6.08 2.36
N SER A 337 6.69 -6.84 1.52
CA SER A 337 5.73 -7.84 1.97
C SER A 337 6.46 -9.13 2.30
N TYR A 338 6.36 -9.58 3.55
CA TYR A 338 6.91 -10.85 4.00
C TYR A 338 5.77 -11.81 4.33
N GLU A 339 6.02 -13.10 4.13
CA GLU A 339 5.04 -14.15 4.43
C GLU A 339 5.33 -14.74 5.82
N PHE A 340 4.90 -14.06 6.88
CA PHE A 340 4.93 -14.64 8.23
C PHE A 340 3.70 -15.54 8.39
N SER A 341 3.90 -16.85 8.53
CA SER A 341 2.83 -17.85 8.52
C SER A 341 2.73 -18.64 9.83
N ASP A 342 1.67 -19.42 9.98
CA ASP A 342 1.49 -20.29 11.15
C ASP A 342 2.54 -21.42 11.23
N ALA A 343 3.25 -21.69 10.13
CA ALA A 343 4.40 -22.58 10.15
C ALA A 343 5.56 -21.93 10.93
N ASP A 344 5.80 -20.63 10.76
CA ASP A 344 6.84 -19.91 11.50
C ASP A 344 6.52 -19.86 12.99
N LEU A 345 5.25 -19.63 13.35
CA LEU A 345 4.81 -19.66 14.74
C LEU A 345 5.08 -21.04 15.38
N ARG A 346 4.76 -22.13 14.67
CA ARG A 346 5.04 -23.49 15.14
C ARG A 346 6.54 -23.74 15.31
N MET A 347 7.35 -23.35 14.34
CA MET A 347 8.81 -23.46 14.44
C MET A 347 9.39 -22.61 15.58
N ALA A 348 8.82 -21.42 15.83
CA ALA A 348 9.21 -20.58 16.95
C ALA A 348 8.86 -21.23 18.30
N CYS A 349 7.69 -21.87 18.40
CA CYS A 349 7.29 -22.66 19.56
C CYS A 349 8.21 -23.86 19.80
N ASP A 350 8.56 -24.60 18.74
CA ASP A 350 9.45 -25.76 18.84
C ASP A 350 10.87 -25.33 19.27
N THR A 351 11.37 -24.24 18.68
CA THR A 351 12.66 -23.64 19.06
C THR A 351 12.65 -23.18 20.51
N LEU A 352 11.55 -22.59 20.95
CA LEU A 352 11.37 -22.16 22.34
C LEU A 352 11.43 -23.34 23.30
N ASP A 353 10.74 -24.43 22.99
CA ASP A 353 10.73 -25.62 23.85
C ASP A 353 12.13 -26.21 23.99
N ILE A 354 12.85 -26.39 22.87
CA ILE A 354 14.23 -26.92 22.87
C ILE A 354 15.15 -26.02 23.70
N ALA A 355 15.08 -24.70 23.47
CA ALA A 355 15.93 -23.74 24.18
C ALA A 355 15.62 -23.74 25.68
N VAL A 356 14.36 -23.70 26.08
CA VAL A 356 13.94 -23.69 27.49
C VAL A 356 14.27 -25.01 28.17
N ASP A 357 14.01 -26.16 27.52
CA ASP A 357 14.29 -27.49 28.09
C ASP A 357 15.80 -27.68 28.34
N SER A 358 16.66 -27.12 27.47
CA SER A 358 18.13 -27.18 27.63
C SER A 358 18.63 -26.47 28.89
N VAL A 359 17.91 -25.45 29.37
CA VAL A 359 18.25 -24.67 30.58
C VAL A 359 17.51 -25.18 31.81
N ALA A 360 16.23 -25.56 31.64
CA ALA A 360 15.37 -25.99 32.73
C ALA A 360 15.81 -27.34 33.31
N LEU A 361 16.31 -28.26 32.49
CA LEU A 361 16.78 -29.60 32.91
C LEU A 361 15.77 -30.32 33.83
N GLY A 362 14.47 -30.19 33.52
CA GLY A 362 13.38 -30.80 34.30
C GLY A 362 12.98 -30.06 35.58
N ARG A 363 13.52 -28.86 35.85
CA ARG A 363 13.10 -28.01 36.97
C ARG A 363 11.72 -27.41 36.74
N ASN A 364 10.98 -27.23 37.83
CA ASN A 364 9.65 -26.60 37.79
C ASN A 364 9.69 -25.10 37.50
N ASN A 365 10.75 -24.40 37.94
CA ASN A 365 10.92 -22.96 37.74
C ASN A 365 12.36 -22.65 37.30
N VAL A 366 12.52 -21.60 36.49
CA VAL A 366 13.82 -21.10 36.03
C VAL A 366 13.86 -19.60 36.22
N SER A 367 14.89 -19.10 36.92
CA SER A 367 15.13 -17.66 37.05
C SER A 367 15.15 -16.98 35.67
N PRO A 368 14.40 -15.87 35.46
CA PRO A 368 14.32 -15.19 34.17
C PRO A 368 15.68 -14.83 33.56
N ASP A 369 16.67 -14.46 34.37
CA ASP A 369 18.03 -14.12 33.89
C ASP A 369 18.78 -15.31 33.27
N LYS A 370 18.41 -16.54 33.65
CA LYS A 370 19.03 -17.77 33.14
C LYS A 370 18.39 -18.28 31.86
N LEU A 371 17.23 -17.73 31.47
CA LEU A 371 16.57 -18.13 30.24
C LEU A 371 17.44 -17.79 29.01
N PRO A 372 17.33 -18.56 27.91
CA PRO A 372 18.24 -18.48 26.76
C PRO A 372 17.91 -17.31 25.82
N TRP A 373 17.84 -16.08 26.33
CA TRP A 373 17.41 -14.89 25.59
C TRP A 373 18.19 -14.61 24.31
N LYS A 374 19.52 -14.73 24.36
CA LYS A 374 20.36 -14.53 23.18
C LYS A 374 20.07 -15.56 22.09
N ALA A 375 19.91 -16.83 22.46
CA ALA A 375 19.59 -17.90 21.52
C ALA A 375 18.22 -17.68 20.87
N LEU A 376 17.19 -17.37 21.68
CA LEU A 376 15.85 -17.08 21.17
C LEU A 376 15.86 -15.90 20.19
N ARG A 377 16.46 -14.77 20.58
CA ARG A 377 16.55 -13.58 19.71
C ARG A 377 17.29 -13.90 18.41
N THR A 378 18.44 -14.56 18.48
CA THR A 378 19.22 -14.88 17.27
C THR A 378 18.48 -15.86 16.36
N LEU A 379 17.85 -16.91 16.89
CA LEU A 379 17.14 -17.89 16.07
C LEU A 379 15.88 -17.30 15.43
N PHE A 380 15.11 -16.50 16.19
CA PHE A 380 13.94 -15.80 15.65
C PHE A 380 14.33 -14.77 14.60
N SER A 381 15.40 -14.02 14.85
CA SER A 381 15.96 -13.00 13.96
C SER A 381 16.54 -13.57 12.68
N GLN A 382 17.41 -14.58 12.76
CA GLN A 382 18.24 -15.00 11.63
C GLN A 382 17.68 -16.21 10.88
N CYS A 383 16.91 -17.08 11.55
CA CYS A 383 16.50 -18.37 10.99
C CYS A 383 15.00 -18.42 10.68
N ILE A 384 14.14 -17.90 11.56
CA ILE A 384 12.69 -18.06 11.42
C ILE A 384 12.07 -16.86 10.68
N TYR A 385 12.04 -15.69 11.33
CA TYR A 385 11.34 -14.53 10.77
C TYR A 385 12.25 -13.74 9.83
N GLY A 386 13.46 -13.39 10.24
CA GLY A 386 14.37 -12.63 9.37
C GLY A 386 15.06 -13.47 8.29
N GLY A 387 14.92 -14.80 8.32
CA GLY A 387 15.27 -15.65 7.18
C GLY A 387 14.48 -15.32 5.89
N LYS A 388 13.35 -14.60 6.04
CA LYS A 388 12.50 -14.12 4.93
C LYS A 388 12.74 -12.66 4.58
N ILE A 389 13.54 -11.94 5.36
CA ILE A 389 13.75 -10.50 5.22
C ILE A 389 15.02 -10.25 4.41
N ASP A 390 14.87 -9.52 3.31
CA ASP A 390 15.97 -9.12 2.42
C ASP A 390 16.42 -7.67 2.64
N ASN A 391 15.57 -6.84 3.24
CA ASN A 391 15.86 -5.43 3.54
C ASN A 391 16.55 -5.29 4.90
N LYS A 392 17.74 -4.66 4.92
CA LYS A 392 18.53 -4.42 6.14
C LYS A 392 17.80 -3.60 7.22
N PHE A 393 16.98 -2.63 6.83
CA PHE A 393 16.23 -1.79 7.76
C PHE A 393 15.04 -2.55 8.36
N ASP A 394 14.38 -3.38 7.57
CA ASP A 394 13.37 -4.29 8.08
C ASP A 394 14.00 -5.31 9.05
N GLN A 395 15.19 -5.84 8.74
CA GLN A 395 15.91 -6.73 9.67
C GLN A 395 16.22 -6.01 11.00
N THR A 396 16.66 -4.75 10.92
CA THR A 396 16.93 -3.93 12.11
C THR A 396 15.66 -3.70 12.94
N LEU A 397 14.52 -3.45 12.28
CA LEU A 397 13.21 -3.32 12.92
C LEU A 397 12.78 -4.62 13.63
N LEU A 398 12.92 -5.77 12.96
CA LEU A 398 12.66 -7.09 13.56
C LEU A 398 13.49 -7.28 14.83
N ASP A 399 14.79 -6.96 14.75
CA ASP A 399 15.71 -7.05 15.87
C ASP A 399 15.33 -6.11 17.03
N CYS A 400 14.83 -4.91 16.75
CA CYS A 400 14.32 -4.00 17.78
C CYS A 400 13.15 -4.63 18.56
N PHE A 401 12.17 -5.22 17.88
CA PHE A 401 11.05 -5.88 18.56
C PHE A 401 11.51 -7.09 19.38
N LEU A 402 12.43 -7.89 18.85
CA LEU A 402 13.00 -9.02 19.57
C LEU A 402 13.80 -8.57 20.81
N GLN A 403 14.57 -7.49 20.70
CA GLN A 403 15.33 -6.92 21.81
C GLN A 403 14.45 -6.28 22.87
N LYS A 404 13.26 -5.78 22.51
CA LYS A 404 12.29 -5.23 23.45
C LYS A 404 11.52 -6.33 24.20
N LEU A 405 11.02 -7.33 23.46
CA LEU A 405 10.12 -8.35 24.00
C LEU A 405 10.85 -9.52 24.69
N PHE A 406 11.99 -9.96 24.17
CA PHE A 406 12.70 -11.14 24.66
C PHE A 406 13.88 -10.74 25.56
N THR A 407 13.55 -10.22 26.74
CA THR A 407 14.51 -9.83 27.79
C THR A 407 14.03 -10.26 29.17
N PRO A 408 14.92 -10.35 30.17
CA PRO A 408 14.53 -10.66 31.55
C PRO A 408 13.44 -9.73 32.09
N LYS A 409 13.46 -8.45 31.71
CA LYS A 409 12.45 -7.44 32.10
C LYS A 409 11.02 -7.81 31.71
N ALA A 410 10.84 -8.64 30.67
CA ALA A 410 9.52 -9.12 30.26
C ALA A 410 8.81 -9.98 31.32
N PHE A 411 9.53 -10.40 32.37
CA PHE A 411 9.01 -11.12 33.53
C PHE A 411 8.65 -10.22 34.72
N GLU A 412 8.88 -8.91 34.66
CA GLU A 412 8.46 -7.93 35.67
C GLU A 412 6.93 -7.70 35.57
N ASP A 413 6.24 -7.53 36.70
CA ASP A 413 4.76 -7.46 36.75
C ASP A 413 4.21 -6.18 36.09
N ASP A 414 5.02 -5.12 36.04
CA ASP A 414 4.73 -3.84 35.39
C ASP A 414 5.31 -3.74 33.97
N PHE A 415 5.72 -4.85 33.35
CA PHE A 415 6.25 -4.82 31.99
C PHE A 415 5.19 -4.34 30.99
N VAL A 416 5.41 -3.14 30.48
CA VAL A 416 4.50 -2.45 29.58
C VAL A 416 4.68 -2.96 28.14
N LEU A 417 3.62 -3.54 27.58
CA LEU A 417 3.54 -3.86 26.15
C LEU A 417 3.23 -2.61 25.33
N ILE A 418 2.33 -1.76 25.84
CA ILE A 418 1.84 -0.57 25.15
C ILE A 418 1.71 0.59 26.15
N ASN A 419 2.49 1.64 25.92
CA ASN A 419 2.57 2.79 26.84
C ASN A 419 1.29 3.65 26.86
N ASN A 420 0.61 3.80 25.73
CA ASN A 420 -0.53 4.70 25.59
C ASN A 420 -1.68 4.03 24.85
N VAL A 421 -2.68 3.56 25.59
CA VAL A 421 -3.86 2.91 25.02
C VAL A 421 -4.92 3.98 24.73
N ASP A 422 -5.20 4.22 23.45
CA ASP A 422 -6.30 5.08 22.99
C ASP A 422 -6.24 6.54 23.51
N GLY A 423 -5.04 7.09 23.68
CA GLY A 423 -4.83 8.45 24.20
C GLY A 423 -5.09 8.60 25.71
N LYS A 424 -5.37 7.49 26.41
CA LYS A 424 -5.49 7.44 27.87
C LYS A 424 -4.18 6.92 28.45
N SER A 425 -3.69 7.57 29.51
CA SER A 425 -2.41 7.27 30.18
C SER A 425 -2.33 5.90 30.87
N SER A 426 -3.31 5.00 30.66
CA SER A 426 -3.27 3.64 31.21
C SER A 426 -2.45 2.72 30.29
N PRO A 427 -1.29 2.23 30.72
CA PRO A 427 -0.51 1.28 29.93
C PRO A 427 -1.20 -0.09 29.85
N LEU A 428 -0.98 -0.82 28.75
CA LEU A 428 -1.30 -2.24 28.67
C LEU A 428 -0.07 -3.04 29.10
N CYS A 429 -0.15 -3.65 30.27
CA CYS A 429 0.90 -4.53 30.79
C CYS A 429 0.64 -5.99 30.40
N ILE A 430 1.69 -6.78 30.44
CA ILE A 430 1.62 -8.23 30.22
C ILE A 430 0.76 -8.93 31.31
N PRO A 431 -0.02 -9.97 30.96
CA PRO A 431 -0.82 -10.69 31.96
C PRO A 431 0.03 -11.58 32.88
N GLU A 432 -0.30 -11.60 34.17
CA GLU A 432 0.06 -12.68 35.08
C GLU A 432 -0.83 -13.89 34.82
N ALA A 433 -0.39 -14.77 33.92
CA ALA A 433 -1.14 -15.97 33.56
C ALA A 433 -0.21 -17.18 33.41
N HIS A 434 -0.65 -18.32 33.94
CA HIS A 434 0.08 -19.58 33.93
C HIS A 434 -0.62 -20.68 33.12
N SER A 435 -1.81 -20.39 32.60
CA SER A 435 -2.58 -21.32 31.78
C SER A 435 -3.06 -20.65 30.49
N ARG A 436 -3.38 -21.48 29.48
CA ARG A 436 -3.94 -21.02 28.21
C ARG A 436 -5.25 -20.25 28.41
N ASP A 437 -6.12 -20.73 29.29
CA ASP A 437 -7.45 -20.14 29.47
C ASP A 437 -7.38 -18.77 30.14
N GLN A 438 -6.44 -18.56 31.08
CA GLN A 438 -6.16 -17.24 31.65
C GLN A 438 -5.63 -16.25 30.60
N LEU A 439 -4.74 -16.71 29.72
CA LEU A 439 -4.24 -15.89 28.60
C LEU A 439 -5.38 -15.50 27.64
N LEU A 440 -6.22 -16.46 27.25
CA LEU A 440 -7.38 -16.20 26.38
C LEU A 440 -8.39 -15.26 27.03
N GLN A 441 -8.64 -15.42 28.33
CA GLN A 441 -9.50 -14.52 29.10
C GLN A 441 -8.94 -13.09 29.08
N TRP A 442 -7.65 -12.90 29.33
CA TRP A 442 -7.03 -11.57 29.24
C TRP A 442 -7.19 -10.95 27.85
N ILE A 443 -6.95 -11.71 26.78
CA ILE A 443 -7.10 -11.23 25.40
C ILE A 443 -8.55 -10.85 25.07
N SER A 444 -9.53 -11.59 25.62
CA SER A 444 -10.94 -11.28 25.39
C SER A 444 -11.34 -9.88 25.88
N HIS A 445 -10.68 -9.35 26.91
CA HIS A 445 -10.89 -8.00 27.47
C HIS A 445 -10.24 -6.89 26.63
N ILE A 446 -9.35 -7.22 25.70
CA ILE A 446 -8.79 -6.23 24.76
C ILE A 446 -9.91 -5.71 23.85
N LYS A 447 -9.93 -4.40 23.58
CA LYS A 447 -10.91 -3.80 22.65
C LYS A 447 -10.74 -4.34 21.23
N HIS A 448 -11.84 -4.41 20.48
CA HIS A 448 -11.82 -4.85 19.09
C HIS A 448 -11.09 -3.87 18.17
N LEU A 449 -11.26 -2.57 18.39
CA LEU A 449 -10.52 -1.54 17.69
C LEU A 449 -9.17 -1.34 18.40
N GLN A 450 -8.07 -1.59 17.69
CA GLN A 450 -6.71 -1.31 18.16
C GLN A 450 -6.11 -0.20 17.30
N MET A 451 -5.39 0.72 17.94
CA MET A 451 -4.71 1.82 17.24
C MET A 451 -3.34 1.38 16.70
N PRO A 452 -2.80 2.03 15.65
CA PRO A 452 -1.47 1.71 15.12
C PRO A 452 -0.33 1.85 16.13
N ASN A 453 -0.49 2.64 17.21
CA ASN A 453 0.52 2.74 18.25
C ASN A 453 0.74 1.44 19.03
N TRP A 454 -0.22 0.50 19.02
CA TRP A 454 -0.09 -0.83 19.62
C TRP A 454 1.03 -1.64 18.97
N ILE A 455 1.33 -1.35 17.70
CA ILE A 455 2.39 -2.00 16.91
C ILE A 455 3.59 -1.08 16.67
N GLY A 456 3.69 0.03 17.42
CA GLY A 456 4.81 0.98 17.33
C GLY A 456 4.69 2.06 16.24
N LEU A 457 3.54 2.17 15.56
CA LEU A 457 3.31 3.17 14.51
C LEU A 457 2.64 4.45 15.04
N PRO A 458 2.77 5.60 14.35
CA PRO A 458 1.97 6.79 14.68
C PRO A 458 0.48 6.52 14.48
N ASN A 459 -0.40 7.13 15.29
CA ASN A 459 -1.85 6.93 15.17
C ASN A 459 -2.42 7.36 13.80
N ASN A 460 -1.79 8.37 13.16
CA ASN A 460 -2.18 8.78 11.81
C ASN A 460 -1.81 7.75 10.72
N ALA A 461 -1.05 6.69 11.02
CA ALA A 461 -0.76 5.61 10.07
C ALA A 461 -2.04 4.93 9.55
N GLU A 462 -3.07 4.79 10.39
CA GLU A 462 -4.36 4.27 9.93
C GLU A 462 -5.01 5.23 8.92
N LYS A 463 -4.94 6.54 9.15
CA LYS A 463 -5.50 7.53 8.23
C LYS A 463 -4.87 7.41 6.85
N VAL A 464 -3.54 7.29 6.78
CA VAL A 464 -2.80 7.07 5.52
C VAL A 464 -3.25 5.81 4.83
N LEU A 465 -3.29 4.69 5.57
CA LEU A 465 -3.70 3.40 5.02
C LEU A 465 -5.10 3.50 4.42
N LEU A 466 -6.03 4.14 5.14
CA LEU A 466 -7.39 4.32 4.66
C LEU A 466 -7.49 5.28 3.48
N THR A 467 -6.68 6.35 3.43
CA THR A 467 -6.57 7.25 2.27
C THR A 467 -6.07 6.48 1.04
N VAL A 468 -5.01 5.68 1.16
CA VAL A 468 -4.49 4.86 0.06
C VAL A 468 -5.53 3.85 -0.42
N ARG A 469 -6.25 3.20 0.50
CA ARG A 469 -7.37 2.30 0.15
C ARG A 469 -8.50 3.03 -0.57
N GLY A 470 -8.84 4.24 -0.13
CA GLY A 470 -9.82 5.10 -0.80
C GLY A 470 -9.41 5.45 -2.23
N GLN A 471 -8.16 5.88 -2.41
CA GLN A 471 -7.60 6.16 -3.75
C GLN A 471 -7.55 4.90 -4.62
N GLU A 472 -7.21 3.74 -4.06
CA GLU A 472 -7.24 2.47 -4.78
C GLU A 472 -8.66 2.08 -5.22
N LEU A 473 -9.66 2.30 -4.36
CA LEU A 473 -11.06 2.10 -4.71
C LEU A 473 -11.49 2.98 -5.89
N ILE A 474 -11.16 4.28 -5.88
CA ILE A 474 -11.47 5.19 -6.99
C ILE A 474 -10.73 4.75 -8.26
N ARG A 475 -9.44 4.43 -8.16
CA ARG A 475 -8.61 3.99 -9.30
C ARG A 475 -9.14 2.70 -9.93
N ASN A 476 -9.55 1.73 -9.12
CA ASN A 476 -10.12 0.49 -9.62
C ASN A 476 -11.52 0.72 -10.21
N MET A 477 -12.32 1.64 -9.66
CA MET A 477 -13.58 2.04 -10.26
C MET A 477 -13.37 2.71 -11.62
N LEU A 478 -12.35 3.55 -11.77
CA LEU A 478 -11.99 4.18 -13.05
C LEU A 478 -11.66 3.11 -14.11
N LYS A 479 -10.84 2.11 -13.76
CA LYS A 479 -10.50 0.99 -14.66
C LYS A 479 -11.73 0.21 -15.14
N MET A 480 -12.73 0.02 -14.28
CA MET A 480 -13.95 -0.74 -14.61
C MET A 480 -14.97 0.08 -15.40
N SER A 481 -14.97 1.40 -15.25
CA SER A 481 -15.94 2.30 -15.90
C SER A 481 -15.73 2.44 -17.41
N ASP A 482 -14.57 2.03 -17.93
CA ASP A 482 -14.23 2.18 -19.36
C ASP A 482 -14.49 0.91 -20.19
N ASP A 483 -14.57 -0.28 -19.58
CA ASP A 483 -14.93 -1.51 -20.31
C ASP A 483 -16.39 -1.47 -20.81
N GLU A 484 -17.27 -0.69 -20.17
CA GLU A 484 -18.63 -0.41 -20.69
C GLU A 484 -18.62 0.35 -22.03
N LEU A 485 -17.60 1.18 -22.31
CA LEU A 485 -17.51 1.92 -23.57
C LEU A 485 -17.06 1.04 -24.75
N ALA A 486 -16.46 -0.11 -24.48
CA ALA A 486 -16.08 -1.09 -25.51
C ALA A 486 -17.26 -1.98 -25.96
N TYR A 487 -18.36 -2.00 -25.20
CA TYR A 487 -19.56 -2.80 -25.49
C TYR A 487 -20.69 -2.04 -26.20
N ASN A 488 -20.46 -0.77 -26.55
CA ASN A 488 -21.34 -0.07 -27.50
C ASN A 488 -21.05 -0.56 -28.93
N ASP A 489 -21.62 -1.72 -29.24
CA ASP A 489 -21.66 -2.32 -30.55
C ASP A 489 -22.39 -1.39 -31.55
N ALA A 490 -21.66 -0.99 -32.59
CA ALA A 490 -22.07 -0.85 -33.98
C ALA A 490 -23.49 -0.34 -34.39
N SER A 491 -24.18 0.48 -33.60
CA SER A 491 -25.40 1.14 -34.05
C SER A 491 -25.49 2.59 -33.62
N GLU A 492 -24.80 3.48 -34.36
CA GLU A 492 -25.40 4.69 -34.96
C GLU A 492 -24.32 5.48 -35.74
N LYS A 493 -24.61 5.71 -37.03
CA LYS A 493 -23.78 6.49 -37.96
C LYS A 493 -23.98 7.98 -37.69
N GLU A 494 -23.38 8.52 -36.64
CA GLU A 494 -23.07 9.96 -36.59
C GLU A 494 -21.55 10.16 -36.63
N GLN A 495 -21.09 10.98 -37.59
CA GLN A 495 -19.71 11.38 -37.84
C GLN A 495 -19.12 12.29 -36.73
N LYS A 496 -19.44 12.04 -35.46
CA LYS A 496 -18.75 12.67 -34.35
C LYS A 496 -17.65 11.74 -33.87
N ALA A 497 -16.43 12.27 -33.78
CA ALA A 497 -15.32 11.55 -33.16
C ALA A 497 -15.78 11.05 -31.78
N PRO A 498 -15.51 9.78 -31.43
CA PRO A 498 -15.93 9.24 -30.14
C PRO A 498 -15.38 10.12 -29.00
N SER A 499 -16.15 10.25 -27.92
CA SER A 499 -15.87 11.18 -26.81
C SER A 499 -14.43 11.08 -26.28
N TRP A 500 -13.89 9.86 -26.19
CA TRP A 500 -12.52 9.60 -25.77
C TRP A 500 -11.46 10.24 -26.69
N MET A 501 -11.71 10.34 -28.01
CA MET A 501 -10.79 10.97 -28.96
C MET A 501 -10.72 12.48 -28.77
N ILE A 502 -11.85 13.12 -28.46
CA ILE A 502 -11.93 14.57 -28.20
C ILE A 502 -11.16 14.88 -26.92
N VAL A 503 -11.43 14.12 -25.86
CA VAL A 503 -10.73 14.20 -24.58
C VAL A 503 -9.23 14.02 -24.74
N LEU A 504 -8.80 12.96 -25.44
CA LEU A 504 -7.38 12.68 -25.65
C LEU A 504 -6.69 13.77 -26.47
N ALA A 505 -7.37 14.34 -27.46
CA ALA A 505 -6.83 15.43 -28.27
C ALA A 505 -6.58 16.69 -27.43
N GLU A 506 -7.54 17.08 -26.59
CA GLU A 506 -7.37 18.21 -25.68
C GLU A 506 -6.20 17.97 -24.72
N THR A 507 -6.12 16.77 -24.14
CA THR A 507 -5.05 16.39 -23.21
C THR A 507 -3.68 16.42 -23.88
N ALA A 508 -3.55 15.84 -25.07
CA ALA A 508 -2.30 15.85 -25.84
C ALA A 508 -1.88 17.28 -26.20
N SER A 509 -2.83 18.15 -26.58
CA SER A 509 -2.57 19.56 -26.87
C SER A 509 -2.06 20.32 -25.65
N ARG A 510 -2.65 20.10 -24.48
CA ARG A 510 -2.22 20.75 -23.22
C ARG A 510 -0.87 20.23 -22.74
N TRP A 511 -0.60 18.94 -22.83
CA TRP A 511 0.72 18.40 -22.49
C TRP A 511 1.80 18.94 -23.42
N LEU A 512 1.52 19.08 -24.72
CA LEU A 512 2.44 19.69 -25.67
C LEU A 512 2.75 21.17 -25.38
N SER A 513 1.77 21.93 -24.85
CA SER A 513 1.98 23.33 -24.46
C SER A 513 2.76 23.46 -23.14
N ALA A 514 2.51 22.57 -22.18
CA ALA A 514 3.22 22.53 -20.91
C ALA A 514 4.69 22.08 -21.04
N LEU A 515 4.97 21.17 -21.98
CA LEU A 515 6.32 20.67 -22.22
C LEU A 515 7.21 21.74 -22.90
N PRO A 516 8.45 21.96 -22.39
CA PRO A 516 9.42 22.83 -23.06
C PRO A 516 9.67 22.40 -24.51
N LYS A 517 9.83 23.37 -25.42
CA LYS A 517 10.04 23.10 -26.86
C LYS A 517 11.45 22.61 -27.17
N ASN A 518 12.46 23.21 -26.53
CA ASN A 518 13.88 22.89 -26.72
C ASN A 518 14.59 23.05 -25.37
N VAL A 519 15.47 22.12 -25.01
CA VAL A 519 16.47 22.34 -23.95
C VAL A 519 17.87 22.36 -24.55
N THR A 520 18.70 23.29 -24.06
CA THR A 520 20.06 23.49 -24.54
C THR A 520 20.96 22.35 -24.09
N LYS A 521 21.84 21.87 -24.97
CA LYS A 521 22.88 20.92 -24.57
C LYS A 521 23.99 21.66 -23.83
N LEU A 522 24.59 21.00 -22.83
CA LEU A 522 25.79 21.52 -22.17
C LEU A 522 26.95 21.62 -23.17
N LYS A 523 27.70 22.71 -23.08
CA LYS A 523 28.88 22.94 -23.93
C LYS A 523 30.09 22.24 -23.34
N ARG A 524 30.71 21.37 -24.13
CA ARG A 524 31.95 20.66 -23.77
C ARG A 524 33.17 21.58 -23.88
N THR A 525 34.03 21.56 -22.86
CA THR A 525 35.36 22.17 -22.84
C THR A 525 36.39 21.13 -22.40
N LYS A 526 37.70 21.38 -22.63
CA LYS A 526 38.74 20.40 -22.26
C LYS A 526 38.80 20.13 -20.75
N ASP A 527 38.42 21.12 -19.95
CA ASP A 527 38.50 21.06 -18.49
C ASP A 527 37.24 20.43 -17.89
N ASN A 528 36.05 20.80 -18.36
CA ASN A 528 34.80 20.26 -17.79
C ASN A 528 34.56 18.79 -18.11
N ILE A 529 35.09 18.25 -19.21
CA ILE A 529 34.94 16.82 -19.54
C ILE A 529 35.65 15.93 -18.50
N LYS A 530 36.64 16.46 -17.78
CA LYS A 530 37.32 15.72 -16.70
C LYS A 530 36.53 15.72 -15.40
N ASP A 531 35.67 16.72 -15.18
CA ASP A 531 34.83 16.85 -13.99
C ASP A 531 33.73 15.76 -13.97
N PRO A 532 33.73 14.86 -12.97
CA PRO A 532 32.71 13.83 -12.83
C PRO A 532 31.29 14.40 -12.76
N LEU A 533 31.11 15.56 -12.11
CA LEU A 533 29.81 16.19 -11.94
C LEU A 533 29.27 16.71 -13.27
N PHE A 534 30.11 17.37 -14.07
CA PHE A 534 29.74 17.78 -15.43
C PHE A 534 29.34 16.60 -16.32
N ARG A 535 30.12 15.50 -16.31
CA ARG A 535 29.80 14.30 -17.11
C ARG A 535 28.46 13.69 -16.72
N PHE A 536 28.15 13.70 -15.43
CA PHE A 536 26.87 13.24 -14.92
C PHE A 536 25.72 14.11 -15.45
N PHE A 537 25.78 15.43 -15.26
CA PHE A 537 24.72 16.34 -15.74
C PHE A 537 24.56 16.31 -17.25
N GLU A 538 25.66 16.22 -18.00
CA GLU A 538 25.60 16.05 -19.46
C GLU A 538 24.83 14.78 -19.86
N ARG A 539 25.06 13.66 -19.16
CA ARG A 539 24.33 12.41 -19.42
C ARG A 539 22.83 12.56 -19.11
N GLU A 540 22.49 13.13 -17.96
CA GLU A 540 21.10 13.34 -17.53
C GLU A 540 20.32 14.23 -18.52
N ILE A 541 20.92 15.34 -18.95
CA ILE A 541 20.31 16.27 -19.91
C ILE A 541 20.11 15.59 -21.26
N ASN A 542 21.08 14.79 -21.74
CA ASN A 542 20.94 14.06 -23.00
C ASN A 542 19.84 12.99 -22.94
N LEU A 543 19.68 12.30 -21.81
CA LEU A 543 18.59 11.33 -21.59
C LEU A 543 17.23 12.03 -21.60
N GLY A 544 17.09 13.12 -20.84
CA GLY A 544 15.86 13.90 -20.79
C GLY A 544 15.48 14.51 -22.14
N LEU A 545 16.47 15.01 -22.90
CA LEU A 545 16.26 15.54 -24.25
C LEU A 545 15.71 14.50 -25.22
N LYS A 546 16.26 13.29 -25.18
CA LYS A 546 15.79 12.20 -26.04
C LYS A 546 14.35 11.83 -25.71
N LEU A 547 14.05 11.63 -24.42
CA LEU A 547 12.70 11.29 -23.98
C LEU A 547 11.69 12.41 -24.27
N LEU A 548 12.06 13.68 -24.05
CA LEU A 548 11.23 14.83 -24.40
C LEU A 548 10.91 14.86 -25.90
N SER A 549 11.90 14.61 -26.75
CA SER A 549 11.70 14.55 -28.21
C SER A 549 10.73 13.43 -28.60
N ASP A 550 10.91 12.23 -28.03
CA ASP A 550 10.07 11.06 -28.30
C ASP A 550 8.61 11.37 -27.90
N ILE A 551 8.37 11.89 -26.68
CA ILE A 551 7.02 12.21 -26.17
C ILE A 551 6.38 13.32 -26.99
N ARG A 552 7.11 14.39 -27.33
CA ARG A 552 6.55 15.48 -28.15
C ARG A 552 6.15 14.97 -29.54
N SER A 553 6.93 14.07 -30.13
CA SER A 553 6.57 13.41 -31.40
C SER A 553 5.30 12.58 -31.24
N ASP A 554 5.26 11.70 -30.23
CA ASP A 554 4.12 10.83 -29.94
C ASP A 554 2.82 11.63 -29.73
N LEU A 555 2.87 12.72 -28.95
CA LEU A 555 1.71 13.59 -28.71
C LEU A 555 1.26 14.34 -29.97
N THR A 556 2.20 14.73 -30.83
CA THR A 556 1.87 15.39 -32.11
C THR A 556 1.18 14.41 -33.05
N ASP A 557 1.68 13.17 -33.12
CA ASP A 557 1.09 12.10 -33.93
C ASP A 557 -0.32 11.73 -33.42
N ILE A 558 -0.51 11.64 -32.10
CA ILE A 558 -1.83 11.43 -31.48
C ILE A 558 -2.80 12.55 -31.86
N LEU A 559 -2.36 13.82 -31.81
CA LEU A 559 -3.20 14.95 -32.22
C LEU A 559 -3.63 14.86 -33.69
N SER A 560 -2.70 14.57 -34.58
CA SER A 560 -3.00 14.43 -36.01
C SER A 560 -3.94 13.24 -36.27
N VAL A 561 -3.82 12.14 -35.53
CA VAL A 561 -4.78 11.03 -35.59
C VAL A 561 -6.16 11.47 -35.08
N CYS A 562 -6.23 12.14 -33.94
CA CYS A 562 -7.50 12.59 -33.36
C CYS A 562 -8.23 13.63 -34.23
N ARG A 563 -7.48 14.44 -35.00
CA ARG A 563 -8.02 15.40 -35.98
C ARG A 563 -8.37 14.76 -37.33
N GLY A 564 -8.08 13.47 -37.53
CA GLY A 564 -8.32 12.77 -38.80
C GLY A 564 -7.32 13.12 -39.91
N GLU A 565 -6.21 13.78 -39.59
CA GLU A 565 -5.14 14.17 -40.53
C GLU A 565 -4.22 12.99 -40.87
N SER A 566 -4.11 12.00 -39.99
CA SER A 566 -3.25 10.83 -40.17
C SER A 566 -3.93 9.53 -39.75
N LYS A 567 -3.47 8.39 -40.30
CA LYS A 567 -3.98 7.06 -39.96
C LYS A 567 -3.24 6.48 -38.75
N GLN A 568 -3.96 5.74 -37.91
CA GLN A 568 -3.37 5.02 -36.78
C GLN A 568 -2.42 3.91 -37.24
N ASN A 569 -1.17 3.98 -36.77
CA ASN A 569 -0.22 2.86 -36.83
C ASN A 569 -0.31 2.02 -35.53
N ASN A 570 0.41 0.90 -35.47
CA ASN A 570 0.37 0.01 -34.30
C ASN A 570 0.94 0.65 -33.02
N HIS A 571 1.95 1.51 -33.16
CA HIS A 571 2.57 2.25 -32.05
C HIS A 571 1.57 3.23 -31.42
N ILE A 572 0.96 4.10 -32.23
CA ILE A 572 -0.06 5.06 -31.80
C ILE A 572 -1.27 4.33 -31.21
N ARG A 573 -1.71 3.20 -31.79
CA ARG A 573 -2.80 2.41 -31.20
C ARG A 573 -2.48 1.94 -29.79
N SER A 574 -1.25 1.48 -29.55
CA SER A 574 -0.80 1.09 -28.21
C SER A 574 -0.73 2.28 -27.27
N LEU A 575 -0.17 3.42 -27.71
CA LEU A 575 -0.09 4.65 -26.92
C LEU A 575 -1.49 5.13 -26.52
N THR A 576 -2.39 5.26 -27.49
CA THR A 576 -3.79 5.66 -27.28
C THR A 576 -4.47 4.71 -26.31
N SER A 577 -4.26 3.39 -26.42
CA SER A 577 -4.84 2.42 -25.49
C SER A 577 -4.33 2.61 -24.05
N SER A 578 -3.03 2.79 -23.85
CA SER A 578 -2.45 3.04 -22.53
C SER A 578 -2.92 4.36 -21.93
N LEU A 579 -2.87 5.46 -22.70
CA LEU A 579 -3.28 6.78 -22.23
C LEU A 579 -4.78 6.86 -21.93
N ASN A 580 -5.61 6.21 -22.74
CA ASN A 580 -7.05 6.15 -22.47
C ASN A 580 -7.35 5.37 -21.19
N LYS A 581 -6.56 4.34 -20.87
CA LYS A 581 -6.63 3.61 -19.58
C LYS A 581 -6.01 4.38 -18.40
N GLY A 582 -5.54 5.61 -18.62
CA GLY A 582 -4.83 6.40 -17.61
C GLY A 582 -3.45 5.84 -17.22
N GLN A 583 -2.88 4.93 -18.01
CA GLN A 583 -1.60 4.27 -17.73
C GLN A 583 -0.44 4.94 -18.48
N VAL A 584 0.72 5.01 -17.85
CA VAL A 584 1.96 5.47 -18.51
C VAL A 584 2.33 4.49 -19.63
N PRO A 585 2.48 4.95 -20.88
CA PRO A 585 2.90 4.08 -21.96
C PRO A 585 4.28 3.47 -21.71
N PRO A 586 4.51 2.18 -22.02
CA PRO A 586 5.79 1.51 -21.77
C PRO A 586 6.99 2.18 -22.45
N THR A 587 6.79 2.82 -23.60
CA THR A 587 7.83 3.53 -24.36
C THR A 587 8.35 4.79 -23.64
N TRP A 588 7.53 5.38 -22.76
CA TRP A 588 7.87 6.57 -21.98
C TRP A 588 8.59 6.21 -20.68
N ASN A 589 8.50 4.95 -20.23
CA ASN A 589 9.11 4.46 -19.00
C ASN A 589 10.64 4.27 -19.17
N ARG A 590 11.40 5.36 -19.08
CA ARG A 590 12.88 5.38 -19.20
C ARG A 590 13.63 5.52 -17.87
N TYR A 591 12.89 5.68 -16.77
CA TYR A 591 13.42 5.81 -15.41
C TYR A 591 12.48 5.10 -14.45
N THR A 592 12.93 4.81 -13.23
CA THR A 592 12.09 4.10 -12.26
C THR A 592 10.85 4.93 -11.93
N ILE A 593 9.68 4.32 -12.04
CA ILE A 593 8.39 4.91 -11.65
C ILE A 593 7.65 3.93 -10.73
N PRO A 594 6.80 4.41 -9.80
CA PRO A 594 5.91 3.55 -9.02
C PRO A 594 4.93 2.79 -9.93
N VAL A 595 4.58 1.55 -9.55
CA VAL A 595 3.70 0.67 -10.37
C VAL A 595 2.28 1.23 -10.50
N SER A 596 1.80 1.98 -9.50
CA SER A 596 0.42 2.47 -9.39
C SER A 596 0.21 3.89 -9.91
N ILE A 597 1.17 4.44 -10.65
CA ILE A 597 1.15 5.82 -11.14
C ILE A 597 0.23 5.98 -12.37
N THR A 598 -0.51 7.08 -12.40
CA THR A 598 -1.30 7.46 -13.58
C THR A 598 -0.46 8.22 -14.61
N ALA A 599 -0.88 8.19 -15.87
CA ALA A 599 -0.25 8.95 -16.94
C ALA A 599 -0.16 10.45 -16.64
N MET A 600 -1.14 10.99 -15.89
CA MET A 600 -1.20 12.39 -15.51
C MET A 600 -0.19 12.75 -14.42
N GLU A 601 -0.16 12.01 -13.31
CA GLU A 601 0.82 12.22 -12.24
C GLU A 601 2.24 12.16 -12.79
N TRP A 602 2.48 11.15 -13.64
CA TRP A 602 3.74 10.98 -14.35
C TRP A 602 4.08 12.16 -15.26
N MET A 603 3.11 12.68 -16.02
CA MET A 603 3.36 13.82 -16.92
C MET A 603 3.70 15.10 -16.12
N ASN A 604 3.01 15.35 -15.01
CA ASN A 604 3.30 16.50 -14.14
C ASN A 604 4.71 16.42 -13.54
N ASP A 605 5.11 15.25 -13.03
CA ASP A 605 6.48 15.00 -12.57
C ASP A 605 7.48 15.17 -13.71
N PHE A 606 7.22 14.59 -14.89
CA PHE A 606 8.11 14.69 -16.04
C PHE A 606 8.32 16.14 -16.51
N VAL A 607 7.26 16.97 -16.51
CA VAL A 607 7.38 18.41 -16.83
C VAL A 607 8.35 19.09 -15.86
N GLU A 608 8.22 18.86 -14.55
CA GLU A 608 9.12 19.48 -13.57
C GLU A 608 10.56 18.92 -13.65
N ARG A 609 10.74 17.64 -13.99
CA ARG A 609 12.07 17.09 -14.31
C ARG A 609 12.72 17.83 -15.47
N VAL A 610 11.98 18.05 -16.55
CA VAL A 610 12.51 18.76 -17.73
C VAL A 610 12.79 20.23 -17.38
N ASN A 611 11.95 20.89 -16.58
CA ASN A 611 12.20 22.25 -16.10
C ASN A 611 13.51 22.33 -15.28
N GLN A 612 13.77 21.35 -14.42
CA GLN A 612 15.06 21.25 -13.71
C GLN A 612 16.23 21.10 -14.70
N LEU A 613 16.11 20.26 -15.73
CA LEU A 613 17.17 20.12 -16.74
C LEU A 613 17.41 21.42 -17.52
N VAL A 614 16.35 22.17 -17.85
CA VAL A 614 16.45 23.49 -18.51
C VAL A 614 17.16 24.50 -17.60
N ARG A 615 16.90 24.48 -16.29
CA ARG A 615 17.63 25.34 -15.34
C ARG A 615 19.11 24.95 -15.30
N LEU A 616 19.40 23.66 -15.17
CA LEU A 616 20.76 23.13 -15.11
C LEU A 616 21.56 23.41 -16.39
N SER A 617 20.94 23.31 -17.56
CA SER A 617 21.62 23.54 -18.84
C SER A 617 22.04 25.00 -19.05
N ASN A 618 21.38 25.94 -18.36
CA ASN A 618 21.64 27.38 -18.44
C ASN A 618 22.40 27.91 -17.22
N SER A 619 22.75 27.06 -16.26
CA SER A 619 23.43 27.47 -15.03
C SER A 619 24.88 27.89 -15.29
N PRO A 620 25.37 28.97 -14.65
CA PRO A 620 26.78 29.36 -14.70
C PRO A 620 27.70 28.42 -13.91
N SER A 621 27.17 27.76 -12.87
CA SER A 621 27.92 26.86 -11.98
C SER A 621 27.02 25.69 -11.54
N LEU A 622 27.21 24.53 -12.16
CA LEU A 622 26.45 23.31 -11.85
C LEU A 622 26.64 22.82 -10.40
N ARG A 623 27.71 23.29 -9.73
CA ARG A 623 28.05 22.93 -8.35
C ARG A 623 27.12 23.62 -7.34
N ASP A 624 26.79 24.88 -7.59
CA ASP A 624 26.07 25.75 -6.64
C ASP A 624 24.54 25.66 -6.80
N GLU A 625 24.07 24.83 -7.75
CA GLU A 625 22.65 24.61 -8.01
C GLU A 625 21.98 23.78 -6.92
N GLN A 626 20.74 24.15 -6.60
CA GLN A 626 19.87 23.37 -5.71
C GLN A 626 19.25 22.21 -6.48
N ILE A 627 19.58 20.97 -6.15
CA ILE A 627 19.13 19.80 -6.91
C ILE A 627 17.90 19.19 -6.26
N TRP A 628 16.81 19.08 -7.02
CA TRP A 628 15.72 18.18 -6.66
C TRP A 628 16.13 16.76 -7.03
N LEU A 629 16.60 16.03 -6.02
CA LEU A 629 17.22 14.72 -6.20
C LEU A 629 16.25 13.69 -6.80
N GLY A 630 14.98 13.70 -6.37
CA GLY A 630 13.95 12.81 -6.91
C GLY A 630 13.54 13.11 -8.35
N GLY A 631 13.92 14.28 -8.87
CA GLY A 631 13.72 14.70 -10.26
C GLY A 631 14.82 14.21 -11.22
N MET A 632 15.93 13.70 -10.71
CA MET A 632 16.99 13.12 -11.55
C MET A 632 16.57 11.75 -12.09
N PHE A 633 17.00 11.41 -13.32
CA PHE A 633 16.77 10.08 -13.89
C PHE A 633 17.64 9.03 -13.20
N SER A 634 18.83 9.40 -12.73
CA SER A 634 19.74 8.55 -11.95
C SER A 634 20.23 9.23 -10.66
N PRO A 635 19.42 9.26 -9.58
CA PRO A 635 19.77 9.95 -8.33
C PRO A 635 21.05 9.44 -7.64
N GLU A 636 21.27 8.13 -7.58
CA GLU A 636 22.50 7.55 -6.98
C GLU A 636 23.77 7.96 -7.73
N ALA A 637 23.67 8.13 -9.05
CA ALA A 637 24.78 8.56 -9.87
C ALA A 637 25.16 10.02 -9.59
N TYR A 638 24.22 10.88 -9.18
CA TYR A 638 24.54 12.22 -8.69
C TYR A 638 25.38 12.15 -7.42
N ILE A 639 24.93 11.36 -6.43
CA ILE A 639 25.66 11.16 -5.17
C ILE A 639 27.07 10.61 -5.43
N THR A 640 27.19 9.63 -6.34
CA THR A 640 28.49 9.08 -6.73
C THR A 640 29.38 10.12 -7.43
N ALA A 641 28.82 10.95 -8.31
CA ALA A 641 29.57 12.01 -9.00
C ALA A 641 30.08 13.08 -8.02
N THR A 642 29.27 13.48 -7.04
CA THR A 642 29.72 14.42 -5.98
C THR A 642 30.85 13.83 -5.13
N ARG A 643 30.77 12.53 -4.77
CA ARG A 643 31.84 11.83 -4.05
C ARG A 643 33.15 11.81 -4.85
N GLN A 644 33.06 11.50 -6.15
CA GLN A 644 34.21 11.47 -7.06
C GLN A 644 34.84 12.86 -7.22
N MET A 645 34.02 13.90 -7.34
CA MET A 645 34.49 15.28 -7.44
C MET A 645 35.30 15.70 -6.21
N ILE A 646 34.79 15.44 -4.99
CA ILE A 646 35.51 15.78 -3.76
C ILE A 646 36.78 14.94 -3.60
N ALA A 647 36.72 13.64 -3.90
CA ALA A 647 37.90 12.77 -3.88
C ALA A 647 39.01 13.28 -4.82
N GLN A 648 38.65 13.71 -6.04
CA GLN A 648 39.61 14.25 -7.01
C GLN A 648 40.16 15.61 -6.59
N THR A 649 39.32 16.48 -6.02
CA THR A 649 39.71 17.83 -5.60
C THR A 649 40.68 17.78 -4.42
N ASN A 650 40.42 16.87 -3.46
CA ASN A 650 41.20 16.78 -2.22
C ASN A 650 42.29 15.70 -2.25
N GLY A 651 42.35 14.89 -3.32
CA GLY A 651 43.30 13.78 -3.42
C GLY A 651 43.03 12.64 -2.43
N TRP A 652 41.77 12.44 -2.04
CA TRP A 652 41.36 11.43 -1.06
C TRP A 652 40.91 10.11 -1.71
N SER A 653 41.04 9.00 -0.98
CA SER A 653 40.47 7.73 -1.41
C SER A 653 38.94 7.79 -1.33
N LEU A 654 38.26 7.24 -2.34
CA LEU A 654 36.79 7.18 -2.37
C LEU A 654 36.26 6.46 -1.12
N GLU A 655 36.86 5.35 -0.71
CA GLU A 655 36.39 4.50 0.39
C GLU A 655 36.42 5.18 1.76
N GLN A 656 37.29 6.16 1.95
CA GLN A 656 37.45 6.89 3.22
C GLN A 656 36.44 8.03 3.38
N LEU A 657 35.68 8.35 2.33
CA LEU A 657 34.72 9.45 2.36
C LEU A 657 33.39 9.02 2.99
N HIS A 658 33.01 9.74 4.04
CA HIS A 658 31.73 9.65 4.72
C HIS A 658 30.86 10.87 4.38
N MET A 659 29.55 10.64 4.25
CA MET A 659 28.58 11.69 3.93
C MET A 659 28.07 12.34 5.21
N HIS A 660 28.25 13.65 5.33
CA HIS A 660 27.70 14.45 6.43
C HIS A 660 26.64 15.40 5.92
N ILE A 661 25.49 15.41 6.61
CA ILE A 661 24.37 16.29 6.29
C ILE A 661 24.35 17.52 7.19
N ARG A 662 23.67 18.58 6.73
CA ARG A 662 23.26 19.77 7.50
C ARG A 662 21.88 20.21 7.04
N VAL A 663 20.91 20.16 7.94
CA VAL A 663 19.55 20.68 7.70
C VAL A 663 19.57 22.22 7.77
N GLY A 664 19.04 22.87 6.73
CA GLY A 664 19.02 24.34 6.59
C GLY A 664 20.12 24.89 5.68
N SER A 665 20.19 26.22 5.53
CA SER A 665 21.19 26.89 4.70
C SER A 665 22.60 26.80 5.32
N SER A 666 23.60 26.47 4.50
CA SER A 666 25.00 26.43 4.92
C SER A 666 25.86 27.16 3.89
N ALA A 667 26.83 27.95 4.37
CA ALA A 667 27.79 28.68 3.54
C ALA A 667 29.11 27.90 3.34
N GLN A 668 29.10 26.58 3.55
CA GLN A 668 30.30 25.76 3.39
C GLN A 668 30.61 25.55 1.90
N ALA A 669 31.82 25.93 1.49
CA ALA A 669 32.23 25.89 0.07
C ALA A 669 32.17 24.49 -0.56
N ASP A 670 32.32 23.42 0.24
CA ASP A 670 32.32 22.02 -0.22
C ASP A 670 31.00 21.27 0.01
N ALA A 671 29.90 21.99 0.26
CA ALA A 671 28.58 21.41 0.42
C ALA A 671 27.77 21.45 -0.89
N PHE A 672 26.92 20.43 -1.07
CA PHE A 672 25.94 20.32 -2.15
C PHE A 672 24.53 20.47 -1.58
N THR A 673 23.68 21.22 -2.27
CA THR A 673 22.32 21.51 -1.81
C THR A 673 21.28 20.61 -2.48
N ILE A 674 20.46 19.93 -1.69
CA ILE A 674 19.30 19.15 -2.13
C ILE A 674 18.01 19.77 -1.58
N ASN A 675 16.95 19.75 -2.39
CA ASN A 675 15.60 20.10 -1.99
C ASN A 675 14.59 19.01 -2.39
N GLY A 676 13.33 19.19 -1.97
CA GLY A 676 12.23 18.28 -2.29
C GLY A 676 12.27 16.95 -1.54
N LEU A 677 13.00 16.89 -0.42
CA LEU A 677 13.01 15.74 0.48
C LEU A 677 11.81 15.81 1.42
N ARG A 678 11.19 14.65 1.66
CA ARG A 678 10.18 14.47 2.73
C ARG A 678 10.65 13.46 3.74
N VAL A 679 10.32 13.68 5.01
CA VAL A 679 10.58 12.74 6.10
C VAL A 679 9.26 12.14 6.54
N ILE A 680 9.20 10.82 6.67
CA ILE A 680 8.00 10.08 7.06
C ILE A 680 8.07 9.79 8.56
N GLY A 681 7.05 10.20 9.32
CA GLY A 681 6.90 9.95 10.76
C GLY A 681 7.82 10.76 11.67
N ALA A 682 8.50 11.77 11.14
CA ALA A 682 9.39 12.65 11.88
C ALA A 682 9.53 14.02 11.19
N GLU A 683 10.08 14.98 11.92
CA GLU A 683 10.47 16.32 11.47
C GLU A 683 11.98 16.49 11.60
N CYS A 684 12.62 17.02 10.55
CA CYS A 684 14.02 17.41 10.60
C CYS A 684 14.15 18.84 11.13
N ARG A 685 14.90 19.01 12.22
CA ARG A 685 15.22 20.31 12.82
C ARG A 685 16.66 20.71 12.54
N GLN A 686 16.98 21.97 12.84
CA GLN A 686 18.34 22.49 12.72
C GLN A 686 19.33 21.63 13.52
N SER A 687 20.59 21.61 13.06
CA SER A 687 21.67 20.79 13.65
C SER A 687 21.49 19.28 13.50
N ASN A 688 20.86 18.83 12.40
CA ASN A 688 20.65 17.40 12.07
C ASN A 688 19.83 16.62 13.10
N LYS A 689 19.05 17.35 13.91
CA LYS A 689 18.18 16.73 14.89
C LYS A 689 16.93 16.20 14.22
N ILE A 690 16.49 15.04 14.66
CA ILE A 690 15.23 14.45 14.24
C ILE A 690 14.27 14.35 15.42
N HIS A 691 13.05 14.84 15.22
CA HIS A 691 11.98 14.83 16.21
C HIS A 691 10.81 13.99 15.71
N LEU A 692 10.26 13.12 16.54
CA LEU A 692 9.08 12.34 16.17
C LEU A 692 7.85 13.23 16.18
N ILE A 693 7.04 13.13 15.13
CA ILE A 693 5.76 13.82 15.01
C ILE A 693 4.66 12.78 14.80
N ASP A 694 3.43 13.16 15.11
CA ASP A 694 2.27 12.30 14.82
C ASP A 694 1.80 12.45 13.37
N GLU A 695 2.17 13.53 12.70
CA GLU A 695 1.96 13.68 11.26
C GLU A 695 2.74 12.62 10.46
N VAL A 696 2.20 12.28 9.30
CA VAL A 696 2.69 11.17 8.48
C VAL A 696 3.97 11.55 7.78
N GLN A 697 4.04 12.77 7.27
CA GLN A 697 5.16 13.28 6.51
C GLN A 697 5.38 14.75 6.83
N SER A 698 6.62 15.19 6.81
CA SER A 698 7.01 16.59 6.87
C SER A 698 7.96 16.93 5.72
N ASP A 699 7.88 18.16 5.23
CA ASP A 699 8.79 18.65 4.20
C ASP A 699 10.13 19.07 4.81
N VAL A 700 11.23 18.66 4.19
CA VAL A 700 12.57 19.14 4.52
C VAL A 700 12.91 20.27 3.56
N GLN A 701 12.84 21.50 4.06
CA GLN A 701 12.99 22.71 3.22
C GLN A 701 14.30 22.72 2.41
N LEU A 702 15.43 22.47 3.07
CA LEU A 702 16.74 22.45 2.43
C LEU A 702 17.68 21.52 3.19
N LEU A 703 18.40 20.65 2.48
CA LEU A 703 19.41 19.77 3.06
C LEU A 703 20.72 19.96 2.31
N ASN A 704 21.76 20.32 3.04
CA ASN A 704 23.12 20.37 2.54
C ASN A 704 23.84 19.07 2.90
N PHE A 705 24.64 18.53 1.99
CA PHE A 705 25.51 17.41 2.29
C PHE A 705 26.94 17.65 1.79
N SER A 706 27.91 17.07 2.49
CA SER A 706 29.33 17.19 2.18
C SER A 706 30.03 15.86 2.43
N TRP A 707 31.20 15.68 1.82
CA TRP A 707 32.03 14.48 1.98
C TRP A 707 33.25 14.81 2.84
N THR A 708 33.42 14.08 3.94
CA THR A 708 34.55 14.28 4.86
C THR A 708 35.23 12.95 5.18
N LEU A 709 36.43 12.99 5.75
CA LEU A 709 37.16 11.81 6.23
C LEU A 709 36.72 11.37 7.63
N GLU A 710 36.01 12.24 8.36
CA GLU A 710 35.55 11.94 9.71
C GLU A 710 34.29 11.06 9.64
N PRO A 711 34.20 9.98 10.43
CA PRO A 711 32.99 9.20 10.51
C PRO A 711 31.87 10.00 11.20
N SER A 712 30.63 9.60 10.96
CA SER A 712 29.47 10.17 11.64
C SER A 712 29.55 9.99 13.16
N PRO A 713 29.00 10.92 13.96
CA PRO A 713 28.99 10.79 15.43
C PRO A 713 28.37 9.47 15.88
N SER A 714 28.88 8.84 16.94
CA SER A 714 28.34 7.56 17.46
C SER A 714 26.89 7.64 17.91
N GLU A 715 26.41 8.84 18.24
CA GLU A 715 25.02 9.11 18.62
C GLU A 715 24.08 9.16 17.41
N SER A 716 24.60 9.19 16.19
CA SER A 716 23.78 9.24 14.98
C SER A 716 22.99 7.95 14.74
N VAL A 717 21.92 8.09 13.96
CA VAL A 717 21.06 7.02 13.47
C VAL A 717 21.02 7.13 11.96
N SER A 718 21.40 6.06 11.29
CA SER A 718 21.29 5.95 9.84
C SER A 718 19.84 5.66 9.46
N LEU A 719 19.25 6.57 8.69
CA LEU A 719 17.90 6.47 8.15
C LEU A 719 17.94 6.20 6.64
N PRO A 720 17.05 5.34 6.12
CA PRO A 720 16.98 5.05 4.70
C PRO A 720 16.40 6.21 3.91
N VAL A 721 16.99 6.47 2.74
CA VAL A 721 16.51 7.44 1.76
C VAL A 721 16.01 6.68 0.55
N TYR A 722 14.70 6.71 0.34
CA TYR A 722 14.03 6.08 -0.78
C TYR A 722 13.75 7.07 -1.90
N LEU A 723 13.64 6.58 -3.14
CA LEU A 723 13.22 7.42 -4.26
C LEU A 723 11.78 7.92 -4.10
N TYR A 724 10.88 7.03 -3.68
CA TYR A 724 9.45 7.28 -3.49
C TYR A 724 8.98 6.82 -2.11
N THR A 725 7.81 7.31 -1.68
CA THR A 725 7.12 6.95 -0.43
C THR A 725 6.75 5.47 -0.32
N ASN A 726 6.66 4.76 -1.45
CA ASN A 726 6.38 3.32 -1.51
C ASN A 726 7.52 2.44 -0.96
N ARG A 727 8.70 3.02 -0.66
CA ARG A 727 9.91 2.37 -0.11
C ARG A 727 10.45 1.19 -0.92
N SER A 728 10.13 1.10 -2.22
CA SER A 728 10.59 0.00 -3.06
C SER A 728 11.99 0.20 -3.63
N ASN A 729 12.48 1.44 -3.65
CA ASN A 729 13.78 1.79 -4.23
C ASN A 729 14.61 2.58 -3.20
N LEU A 730 15.48 1.87 -2.49
CA LEU A 730 16.45 2.46 -1.56
C LEU A 730 17.62 3.03 -2.35
N LEU A 731 17.95 4.31 -2.12
CA LEU A 731 19.07 4.98 -2.78
C LEU A 731 20.33 4.96 -1.92
N PHE A 732 20.23 5.45 -0.68
CA PHE A 732 21.35 5.56 0.26
C PHE A 732 20.82 5.85 1.67
N THR A 733 21.71 6.24 2.58
CA THR A 733 21.39 6.52 3.98
C THR A 733 21.86 7.91 4.38
N PHE A 734 21.09 8.55 5.26
CA PHE A 734 21.48 9.78 5.93
C PHE A 734 21.56 9.57 7.44
N ASP A 735 22.56 10.18 8.07
CA ASP A 735 22.78 10.07 9.51
C ASP A 735 22.22 11.27 10.26
N PHE A 736 21.28 11.03 11.17
CA PHE A 736 20.60 12.05 11.99
C PHE A 736 20.84 11.83 13.48
N ILE A 737 20.67 12.86 14.29
CA ILE A 737 20.79 12.79 15.77
C ILE A 737 19.38 12.78 16.38
N PRO A 738 18.97 11.73 17.12
CA PRO A 738 17.66 11.69 17.76
C PRO A 738 17.53 12.72 18.89
N GLU A 739 16.39 13.42 18.97
CA GLU A 739 16.13 14.43 20.00
C GLU A 739 15.30 13.85 21.16
N ASN A 740 15.95 13.54 22.28
CA ASN A 740 15.32 13.13 23.55
C ASN A 740 14.54 11.79 23.51
N PHE A 741 14.94 10.84 22.67
CA PHE A 741 14.36 9.48 22.65
C PHE A 741 15.38 8.41 22.23
N GLU A 742 15.06 7.14 22.50
CA GLU A 742 15.90 6.00 22.11
C GLU A 742 15.92 5.78 20.58
N LYS A 743 17.08 5.37 20.05
CA LYS A 743 17.28 5.08 18.62
C LYS A 743 16.31 4.03 18.08
N SER A 744 15.98 3.02 18.88
CA SER A 744 15.03 1.94 18.57
C SER A 744 13.66 2.45 18.15
N LEU A 745 13.21 3.57 18.73
CA LEU A 745 11.89 4.14 18.46
C LEU A 745 11.76 4.69 17.03
N LEU A 746 12.85 5.17 16.42
CA LEU A 746 12.85 5.58 15.01
C LEU A 746 12.59 4.41 14.07
N TYR A 747 13.19 3.26 14.38
CA TYR A 747 12.97 2.03 13.62
C TYR A 747 11.54 1.51 13.83
N GLU A 748 11.03 1.48 15.07
CA GLU A 748 9.65 1.07 15.37
C GLU A 748 8.61 1.93 14.64
N ARG A 749 8.81 3.26 14.65
CA ARG A 749 7.99 4.24 13.91
C ARG A 749 8.17 4.15 12.40
N GLY A 750 9.17 3.41 11.93
CA GLY A 750 9.48 3.22 10.52
C GLY A 750 9.88 4.53 9.86
N VAL A 751 10.68 5.38 10.52
CA VAL A 751 11.09 6.68 9.97
C VAL A 751 12.00 6.50 8.75
N ALA A 752 11.70 7.23 7.67
CA ALA A 752 12.45 7.18 6.43
C ALA A 752 12.35 8.50 5.67
N LEU A 753 13.23 8.72 4.69
CA LEU A 753 13.16 9.86 3.77
C LEU A 753 12.71 9.42 2.37
N ALA A 754 12.00 10.30 1.67
CA ALA A 754 11.64 10.14 0.27
C ALA A 754 12.14 11.34 -0.54
N CYS A 755 12.71 11.08 -1.73
CA CYS A 755 13.27 12.13 -2.59
C CYS A 755 12.28 12.75 -3.58
N ASN A 756 11.16 12.07 -3.86
CA ASN A 756 10.14 12.54 -4.78
C ASN A 756 8.77 12.53 -4.11
N SER A 757 8.18 13.71 -4.02
CA SER A 757 6.84 13.97 -3.47
C SER A 757 5.75 14.13 -4.53
N PHE A 758 6.11 14.19 -5.82
CA PHE A 758 5.15 14.38 -6.91
C PHE A 758 4.49 13.06 -7.31
N LEU A 759 5.21 11.96 -7.15
CA LEU A 759 4.76 10.60 -7.50
C LEU A 759 4.50 9.72 -6.26
N SER A 760 4.26 10.36 -5.12
CA SER A 760 4.21 9.73 -3.80
C SER A 760 2.84 9.25 -3.38
#